data_AF-A0A7N0TW81-F1
#
_entry.id   AF-A0A7N0TW81-F1
#
_cell.length_a   1.000
_cell.length_b   1.000
_cell.length_c   1.000
_cell.angle_alpha   90.00
_cell.angle_beta   90.00
_cell.angle_gamma   90.00
#
_symmetry.space_group_name_H-M   'P 1'
#
loop_
_entity.id
_entity.type
_entity.pdbx_description
1 polymer ?
#
loop_
_entity_poly.entity_id
_entity_poly.type
_entity_poly.pdbx_seq_one_letter_code
_entity_poly.pdbx_strand_id
1 'polypeptide(L)'
;MEVELTGEQMALRFFELRLLRCTLPLVQLSDSAVINGVPDQKNAAASGQLHTLDVLISNMVSLIESGKYVEALASSDVSLSVFELDANSFYGNDVESADHFYAGLVEHVDLFFKSKSSIDDALYRAFLVMTIAVAALLAFVQCNVTGPIEALPPCPLPLRVLQSLEWENWARNQIMSAGSDLLGKFTNLQYLVFAKMLLTRTKDFLFGETVESPFGIRTISWWLARINLIQQKIMDEHSSSLFDSLQVLFKETLDLFGTKEKVRSYWGAKYIHEEEASTMTAMLYLEAGIMEQTYSRLDKCRLHFRSAELESGLELAVTGVLGMRTMHQEEAKAQLVLVTNSNSALIDSQGLSQDSSDQLVQSNGHDTLQVHQSKMLEVSDVLMTPKLVACGNSKVKGGQNGSKSLKPIQQAVVLAQCLLIEKSTRNDEMQRWDMAPYIEAIDLQEYSPFIIRCFCDILRIRWESTRSRTKERALLMMEELVRNICESSSGVADRITICFGASILTIPALRKEYGELLVRCGLLGEALKVFENLELWDNLIYCYCLLEKKSAAVDLINARLSVTPHDPRLWCSLGDVTNDDYCFEKALEVSNNKSARAKRSLARSAYERGDYEKSKVLWESAMAMNSLHPGGWFSLGAAALKARDIEKALDGFTCAVQLDPENGEAWNNIACLHMIKKKNKEACIAFKEALKFKRNSWQLWENYAQVSVDVGNLAQALEAVQMVLELTNNKRADVAVLESVMLEIEKSTSTRQFTSEELNDPSQPSNAINESANTDHLIPSSREIENLQELIRKVLHRIIRSGGGDAAVWGLYARWHKLKGDLTMCAEALQKQIRSYQGSDVFKEIERFKKFADASLKLCKVYTEIFLSTGQNELKSAEMHLNNVIKQAVDFSDTDEYRSLQSCLDEVKNLQQVTSPSC
;
A
#
# COMPACT_ATOMS: atom_id res chain seq x y z
N MET A 1 35.02 26.22 -2.10
CA MET A 1 35.22 27.64 -1.73
C MET A 1 34.36 27.88 -0.50
N GLU A 2 34.95 27.78 0.68
CA GLU A 2 34.31 28.19 1.93
C GLU A 2 34.16 29.71 1.85
N VAL A 3 32.92 30.20 1.74
CA VAL A 3 32.63 31.62 1.90
C VAL A 3 32.71 31.88 3.40
N GLU A 4 33.61 32.78 3.83
CA GLU A 4 33.74 33.18 5.23
C GLU A 4 32.39 33.75 5.71
N LEU A 5 31.69 32.99 6.56
CA LEU A 5 30.45 33.43 7.21
C LEU A 5 30.77 34.49 8.25
N THR A 6 29.90 35.51 8.38
CA THR A 6 30.01 36.47 9.48
C THR A 6 29.74 35.77 10.82
N GLY A 7 30.26 36.31 11.93
CA GLY A 7 30.03 35.75 13.27
C GLY A 7 28.55 35.64 13.64
N GLU A 8 27.73 36.59 13.18
CA GLU A 8 26.28 36.64 13.38
C GLU A 8 25.55 35.54 12.59
N GLN A 9 25.96 35.27 11.36
CA GLN A 9 25.39 34.19 10.55
C GLN A 9 25.71 32.79 11.10
N MET A 10 26.88 32.62 11.72
CA MET A 10 27.21 31.38 12.42
C MET A 10 26.33 31.16 13.66
N ALA A 11 26.00 32.22 14.40
CA ALA A 11 25.10 32.14 15.55
C ALA A 11 23.68 31.71 15.16
N LEU A 12 23.12 32.27 14.07
CA LEU A 12 21.81 31.84 13.55
C LEU A 12 21.79 30.36 13.14
N ARG A 13 22.82 29.87 12.45
CA ARG A 13 22.92 28.44 12.09
C ARG A 13 22.99 27.54 13.31
N PHE A 14 23.61 28.01 14.40
CA PHE A 14 23.66 27.29 15.66
C PHE A 14 22.29 27.19 16.33
N PHE A 15 21.51 28.28 16.36
CA PHE A 15 20.12 28.22 16.84
C PHE A 15 19.24 27.32 15.96
N GLU A 16 19.41 27.37 14.65
CA GLU A 16 18.69 26.52 13.70
C GLU A 16 18.95 25.02 13.98
N LEU A 17 20.21 24.66 14.26
CA LEU A 17 20.59 23.30 14.64
C LEU A 17 19.96 22.89 15.98
N ARG A 18 20.01 23.75 17.00
CA ARG A 18 19.38 23.50 18.31
C ARG A 18 17.89 23.25 18.19
N LEU A 19 17.19 24.04 17.38
CA LEU A 19 15.76 23.89 17.17
C LEU A 19 15.42 22.54 16.51
N LEU A 20 16.21 22.11 15.51
CA LEU A 20 16.03 20.78 14.91
C LEU A 20 16.31 19.63 15.90
N ARG A 21 17.35 19.77 16.75
CA ARG A 21 17.72 18.77 17.77
C ARG A 21 16.59 18.43 18.73
N CYS A 22 15.65 19.35 18.96
CA CYS A 22 14.46 19.10 19.78
C CYS A 22 13.59 17.93 19.27
N THR A 23 13.73 17.55 17.99
CA THR A 23 12.95 16.48 17.34
C THR A 23 13.79 15.25 16.98
N LEU A 24 15.10 15.30 17.23
CA LEU A 24 16.06 14.27 16.83
C LEU A 24 16.58 13.53 18.07
N PRO A 25 16.95 12.25 17.96
CA PRO A 25 17.58 11.56 19.07
C PRO A 25 18.95 12.17 19.33
N LEU A 26 19.19 12.60 20.57
CA LEU A 26 20.49 13.07 21.01
C LEU A 26 21.48 11.89 21.03
N VAL A 27 22.62 12.06 20.36
CA VAL A 27 23.75 11.11 20.46
C VAL A 27 24.34 11.29 21.87
N GLN A 28 24.26 10.25 22.72
CA GLN A 28 24.93 10.24 24.01
C GLN A 28 26.44 10.25 23.78
N LEU A 29 27.06 11.44 23.89
CA LEU A 29 28.51 11.58 23.95
C LEU A 29 28.91 11.61 25.43
N SER A 30 29.83 10.72 25.79
CA SER A 30 30.53 10.78 27.06
C SER A 30 31.25 12.14 27.22
N ASP A 31 30.95 12.79 28.34
CA ASP A 31 31.67 13.88 28.98
C ASP A 31 32.04 15.16 28.19
N SER A 32 31.39 16.24 28.64
CA SER A 32 31.98 17.55 28.94
C SER A 32 32.32 18.57 27.82
N ALA A 33 32.16 18.26 26.53
CA ALA A 33 32.61 19.20 25.48
C ALA A 33 31.55 20.07 24.80
N VAL A 34 30.24 19.75 24.84
CA VAL A 34 29.24 20.38 23.93
C VAL A 34 28.40 21.49 24.58
N ILE A 35 28.37 21.60 25.91
CA ILE A 35 27.51 22.60 26.59
C ILE A 35 28.16 24.01 26.62
N ASN A 36 29.46 24.15 26.37
CA ASN A 36 30.17 25.44 26.49
C ASN A 36 30.59 26.08 25.16
N GLY A 37 29.95 25.71 24.06
CA GLY A 37 30.23 26.27 22.73
C GLY A 37 29.38 27.49 22.35
N VAL A 38 29.06 28.39 23.30
CA VAL A 38 28.62 29.75 22.89
C VAL A 38 29.86 30.42 22.30
N PRO A 39 29.84 30.97 21.08
CA PRO A 39 30.98 31.75 20.58
C PRO A 39 31.28 32.85 21.61
N ASP A 40 32.54 32.97 22.03
CA ASP A 40 33.03 33.98 22.97
C ASP A 40 32.35 35.33 22.71
N GLN A 41 31.41 35.74 23.57
CA GLN A 41 30.68 37.01 23.51
C GLN A 41 31.57 38.25 23.74
N LYS A 42 32.90 38.11 23.64
CA LYS A 42 33.83 39.17 24.03
C LYS A 42 34.12 40.20 22.94
N ASN A 43 33.73 40.00 21.68
CA ASN A 43 34.12 40.92 20.59
C ASN A 43 32.99 41.27 19.58
N ALA A 44 31.80 41.65 20.05
CA ALA A 44 30.77 42.26 19.19
C ALA A 44 30.21 43.54 19.82
N ALA A 45 31.08 44.55 19.97
CA ALA A 45 30.67 45.91 20.31
C ALA A 45 30.20 46.65 19.04
N ALA A 46 29.05 46.25 18.48
CA ALA A 46 28.33 47.03 17.47
C ALA A 46 26.82 46.69 17.45
N SER A 47 25.99 47.70 17.72
CA SER A 47 24.51 47.72 17.68
C SER A 47 23.75 47.03 18.84
N GLY A 48 23.10 47.84 19.69
CA GLY A 48 22.36 47.36 20.87
C GLY A 48 21.04 46.62 20.59
N GLN A 49 20.54 46.62 19.34
CA GLN A 49 19.29 45.94 18.95
C GLN A 49 19.48 44.47 18.55
N LEU A 50 20.61 44.10 17.93
CA LEU A 50 20.91 42.68 17.62
C LEU A 50 21.11 41.86 18.90
N HIS A 51 21.77 42.42 19.92
CA HIS A 51 21.97 41.75 21.20
C HIS A 51 20.63 41.44 21.91
N THR A 52 19.60 42.27 21.73
CA THR A 52 18.27 42.00 22.31
C THR A 52 17.54 40.86 21.60
N LEU A 53 17.62 40.77 20.27
CA LEU A 53 16.99 39.67 19.51
C LEU A 53 17.68 38.33 19.77
N ASP A 54 19.01 38.33 19.86
CA ASP A 54 19.81 37.13 20.16
C ASP A 54 19.45 36.50 21.51
N VAL A 55 19.30 37.33 22.55
CA VAL A 55 18.87 36.89 23.90
C VAL A 55 17.45 36.34 23.88
N LEU A 56 16.53 36.99 23.17
CA LEU A 56 15.14 36.52 23.03
C LEU A 56 15.07 35.16 22.32
N ILE A 57 15.80 34.99 21.21
CA ILE A 57 15.88 33.72 20.48
C ILE A 57 16.46 32.63 21.37
N SER A 58 17.58 32.90 22.05
CA SER A 58 18.23 31.92 22.93
C SER A 58 17.31 31.45 24.07
N ASN A 59 16.58 32.38 24.70
CA ASN A 59 15.61 32.06 25.75
C ASN A 59 14.46 31.20 25.21
N MET A 60 13.90 31.54 24.04
CA MET A 60 12.82 30.74 23.44
C MET A 60 13.29 29.35 23.03
N VAL A 61 14.44 29.22 22.40
CA VAL A 61 15.00 27.90 22.03
C VAL A 61 15.21 27.06 23.29
N SER A 62 15.68 27.64 24.40
CA SER A 62 15.83 26.92 25.67
C SER A 62 14.48 26.45 26.25
N LEU A 63 13.44 27.29 26.18
CA LEU A 63 12.08 26.89 26.60
C LEU A 63 11.54 25.74 25.74
N ILE A 64 11.74 25.80 24.42
CA ILE A 64 11.34 24.75 23.47
C ILE A 64 12.09 23.43 23.76
N GLU A 65 13.40 23.49 23.99
CA GLU A 65 14.24 22.33 24.34
C GLU A 65 13.74 21.65 25.63
N SER A 66 13.26 22.44 26.60
CA SER A 66 12.71 21.92 27.86
C SER A 66 11.25 21.41 27.76
N GLY A 67 10.61 21.53 26.59
CA GLY A 67 9.21 21.14 26.38
C GLY A 67 8.17 22.16 26.85
N LYS A 68 8.57 23.39 27.16
CA LYS A 68 7.71 24.46 27.70
C LYS A 68 7.19 25.38 26.60
N TYR A 69 6.40 24.83 25.67
CA TYR A 69 5.97 25.56 24.46
C TYR A 69 5.04 26.73 24.75
N VAL A 70 4.11 26.58 25.70
CA VAL A 70 3.17 27.66 26.07
C VAL A 70 3.91 28.83 26.71
N GLU A 71 4.90 28.56 27.57
CA GLU A 71 5.72 29.62 28.17
C GLU A 71 6.52 30.38 27.10
N ALA A 72 7.03 29.69 26.08
CA ALA A 72 7.72 30.32 24.95
C ALA A 72 6.78 31.27 24.16
N LEU A 73 5.53 30.86 23.94
CA LEU A 73 4.54 31.67 23.22
C LEU A 73 3.95 32.82 24.06
N ALA A 74 3.82 32.64 25.38
CA ALA A 74 3.22 33.60 26.29
C ALA A 74 4.18 34.72 26.74
N SER A 75 5.42 34.71 26.28
CA SER A 75 6.42 35.75 26.63
C SER A 75 5.92 37.13 26.21
N SER A 76 5.81 38.05 27.18
CA SER A 76 5.31 39.42 26.96
C SER A 76 6.14 40.16 25.92
N ASP A 77 7.45 39.94 25.94
CA ASP A 77 8.40 40.60 25.05
C ASP A 77 8.18 40.18 23.58
N VAL A 78 7.74 38.94 23.33
CA VAL A 78 7.44 38.43 22.00
C VAL A 78 6.14 39.04 21.46
N SER A 79 5.09 39.06 22.30
CA SER A 79 3.79 39.62 21.91
C SER A 79 3.85 41.11 21.55
N LEU A 80 4.67 41.87 22.27
CA LEU A 80 4.87 43.31 22.04
C LEU A 80 5.81 43.60 20.87
N SER A 81 6.87 42.81 20.68
CA SER A 81 7.89 43.10 19.66
C SER A 81 7.53 42.63 18.26
N VAL A 82 6.86 41.49 18.11
CA VAL A 82 6.57 40.87 16.80
C VAL A 82 5.20 41.25 16.29
N PHE A 83 4.20 41.26 17.17
CA PHE A 83 2.79 41.40 16.77
C PHE A 83 2.21 42.78 17.11
N GLU A 84 2.94 43.63 17.85
CA GLU A 84 2.50 44.96 18.32
C GLU A 84 1.10 44.94 18.98
N LEU A 85 0.81 43.86 19.71
CA LEU A 85 -0.52 43.64 20.29
C LEU A 85 -0.67 44.39 21.62
N ASP A 86 -1.68 45.26 21.72
CA ASP A 86 -2.16 45.74 23.01
C ASP A 86 -2.93 44.60 23.72
N ALA A 87 -2.49 44.22 24.93
CA ALA A 87 -3.15 43.20 25.75
C ALA A 87 -4.62 43.54 26.13
N ASN A 88 -5.07 44.76 25.83
CA ASN A 88 -6.44 45.26 26.01
C ASN A 88 -7.26 45.30 24.70
N SER A 89 -6.69 44.89 23.56
CA SER A 89 -7.43 44.79 22.30
C SER A 89 -8.54 43.74 22.42
N PHE A 90 -9.78 44.17 22.17
CA PHE A 90 -10.97 43.32 22.23
C PHE A 90 -11.41 42.99 20.82
N TYR A 91 -11.37 41.71 20.48
CA TYR A 91 -11.90 41.19 19.22
C TYR A 91 -13.28 40.58 19.45
N GLY A 92 -14.13 40.64 18.42
CA GLY A 92 -15.41 39.93 18.44
C GLY A 92 -15.20 38.42 18.54
N ASN A 93 -16.22 37.71 19.03
CA ASN A 93 -16.14 36.26 19.20
C ASN A 93 -16.40 35.50 17.89
N ASP A 94 -16.82 36.18 16.82
CA ASP A 94 -17.26 35.63 15.55
C ASP A 94 -16.13 35.20 14.60
N VAL A 95 -16.50 34.40 13.59
CA VAL A 95 -15.58 33.86 12.58
C VAL A 95 -14.92 34.96 11.73
N GLU A 96 -15.63 36.06 11.46
CA GLU A 96 -15.08 37.19 10.68
C GLU A 96 -14.04 37.96 11.50
N SER A 97 -14.29 38.15 12.80
CA SER A 97 -13.28 38.69 13.73
C SER A 97 -12.01 37.84 13.78
N ALA A 98 -12.12 36.50 13.77
CA ALA A 98 -10.96 35.62 13.70
C ALA A 98 -10.18 35.82 12.38
N ASP A 99 -10.88 35.85 11.25
CA ASP A 99 -10.26 36.06 9.93
C ASP A 99 -9.54 37.42 9.85
N HIS A 100 -10.18 38.48 10.32
CA HIS A 100 -9.59 39.81 10.38
C HIS A 100 -8.36 39.87 11.29
N PHE A 101 -8.42 39.22 12.46
CA PHE A 101 -7.29 39.14 13.39
C PHE A 101 -6.08 38.44 12.76
N TYR A 102 -6.27 37.25 12.18
CA TYR A 102 -5.18 36.49 11.58
C TYR A 102 -4.66 37.12 10.28
N ALA A 103 -5.51 37.81 9.50
CA ALA A 103 -5.07 38.62 8.36
C ALA A 103 -4.21 39.80 8.80
N GLY A 104 -4.66 40.57 9.80
CA GLY A 104 -3.88 41.65 10.39
C GLY A 104 -2.57 41.14 10.98
N LEU A 105 -2.56 39.98 11.64
CA LEU A 105 -1.36 39.37 12.20
C LEU A 105 -0.27 39.14 11.14
N VAL A 106 -0.65 38.67 9.95
CA VAL A 106 0.28 38.52 8.81
C VAL A 106 0.86 39.86 8.38
N GLU A 107 0.05 40.92 8.34
CA GLU A 107 0.52 42.27 8.00
C GLU A 107 1.52 42.82 9.03
N HIS A 108 1.28 42.60 10.32
CA HIS A 108 2.22 42.98 11.38
C HIS A 108 3.55 42.23 11.25
N VAL A 109 3.51 40.93 10.91
CA VAL A 109 4.72 40.14 10.63
C VAL A 109 5.49 40.69 9.42
N ASP A 110 4.79 41.07 8.35
CA ASP A 110 5.42 41.68 7.16
C ASP A 110 6.05 43.04 7.49
N LEU A 111 5.40 43.85 8.34
CA LEU A 111 5.95 45.11 8.84
C LEU A 111 7.16 44.86 9.76
N PHE A 112 7.10 43.84 10.60
CA PHE A 112 8.19 43.43 11.48
C PHE A 112 9.43 43.03 10.69
N PHE A 113 9.27 42.31 9.58
CA PHE A 113 10.37 41.98 8.66
C PHE A 113 10.96 43.21 7.94
N LYS A 114 10.13 44.22 7.62
CA LYS A 114 10.53 45.41 6.84
C LYS A 114 10.93 46.61 7.70
N SER A 115 10.83 46.51 9.03
CA SER A 115 11.26 47.55 9.97
C SER A 115 12.74 47.89 9.71
N LYS A 116 13.04 49.17 9.44
CA LYS A 116 14.36 49.68 8.98
C LYS A 116 15.55 49.09 9.76
N SER A 117 16.19 48.07 9.21
CA SER A 117 17.38 47.43 9.81
C SER A 117 18.26 46.74 8.76
N SER A 118 19.44 46.25 9.19
CA SER A 118 20.41 45.53 8.33
C SER A 118 19.84 44.21 7.80
N ILE A 119 20.44 43.64 6.75
CA ILE A 119 20.06 42.32 6.22
C ILE A 119 20.15 41.25 7.32
N ASP A 120 21.17 41.30 8.17
CA ASP A 120 21.34 40.36 9.27
C ASP A 120 20.21 40.51 10.32
N ASP A 121 19.80 41.73 10.67
CA ASP A 121 18.66 41.96 11.58
C ASP A 121 17.35 41.39 11.01
N ALA A 122 17.11 41.55 9.71
CA ALA A 122 15.95 40.96 9.04
C ALA A 122 15.95 39.42 9.10
N LEU A 123 17.13 38.77 9.00
CA LEU A 123 17.26 37.32 9.15
C LEU A 123 17.02 36.86 10.60
N TYR A 124 17.49 37.61 11.60
CA TYR A 124 17.21 37.35 13.01
C TYR A 124 15.72 37.45 13.32
N ARG A 125 15.03 38.45 12.76
CA ARG A 125 13.58 38.60 12.88
C ARG A 125 12.81 37.46 12.23
N ALA A 126 13.22 37.05 11.02
CA ALA A 126 12.67 35.89 10.34
C ALA A 126 12.84 34.61 11.18
N PHE A 127 14.03 34.42 11.78
CA PHE A 127 14.30 33.28 12.66
C PHE A 127 13.46 33.30 13.95
N LEU A 128 13.25 34.49 14.53
CA LEU A 128 12.39 34.66 15.70
C LEU A 128 10.95 34.22 15.39
N VAL A 129 10.38 34.70 14.28
CA VAL A 129 9.03 34.31 13.82
C VAL A 129 8.94 32.81 13.54
N MET A 130 9.98 32.24 12.91
CA MET A 130 10.07 30.80 12.70
C MET A 130 10.09 30.02 14.03
N THR A 131 10.82 30.50 15.04
CA THR A 131 10.91 29.85 16.36
C THR A 131 9.55 29.85 17.07
N ILE A 132 8.79 30.95 16.98
CA ILE A 132 7.41 31.06 17.49
C ILE A 132 6.51 30.04 16.80
N ALA A 133 6.61 29.94 15.47
CA ALA A 133 5.82 29.00 14.69
C ALA A 133 6.14 27.54 15.06
N VAL A 134 7.42 27.20 15.28
CA VAL A 134 7.83 25.87 15.74
C VAL A 134 7.32 25.57 17.15
N ALA A 135 7.36 26.53 18.09
CA ALA A 135 6.77 26.35 19.41
C ALA A 135 5.26 26.06 19.33
N ALA A 136 4.53 26.77 18.47
CA ALA A 136 3.10 26.53 18.26
C ALA A 136 2.81 25.14 17.64
N LEU A 137 3.62 24.72 16.66
CA LEU A 137 3.54 23.38 16.08
C LEU A 137 3.77 22.30 17.14
N LEU A 138 4.83 22.43 17.95
CA LEU A 138 5.17 21.42 18.96
C LEU A 138 4.14 21.37 20.09
N ALA A 139 3.56 22.50 20.49
CA ALA A 139 2.43 22.54 21.42
C ALA A 139 1.21 21.77 20.86
N PHE A 140 0.89 21.97 19.58
CA PHE A 140 -0.18 21.24 18.92
C PHE A 140 0.10 19.72 18.87
N VAL A 141 1.32 19.33 18.49
CA VAL A 141 1.76 17.93 18.42
C VAL A 141 1.75 17.27 19.79
N GLN A 142 2.17 17.97 20.85
CA GLN A 142 2.07 17.49 22.22
C GLN A 142 0.63 17.11 22.56
N CYS A 143 -0.33 18.01 22.32
CA CYS A 143 -1.71 17.79 22.77
C CYS A 143 -2.52 16.82 21.90
N ASN A 144 -2.17 16.66 20.62
CA ASN A 144 -2.96 15.88 19.68
C ASN A 144 -2.25 14.62 19.15
N VAL A 145 -0.97 14.41 19.44
CA VAL A 145 -0.18 13.29 18.90
C VAL A 145 0.62 12.57 19.98
N THR A 146 1.52 13.24 20.69
CA THR A 146 2.50 12.56 21.57
C THR A 146 2.05 12.46 23.03
N GLY A 147 1.16 13.35 23.46
CA GLY A 147 0.82 13.54 24.87
C GLY A 147 1.98 14.11 25.70
N PRO A 148 1.78 14.31 27.02
CA PRO A 148 0.49 14.21 27.73
C PRO A 148 -0.49 15.30 27.30
N ILE A 149 -1.79 15.06 27.53
CA ILE A 149 -2.85 16.02 27.19
C ILE A 149 -2.86 17.11 28.25
N GLU A 150 -2.24 18.25 27.94
CA GLU A 150 -2.27 19.45 28.77
C GLU A 150 -3.37 20.41 28.30
N ALA A 151 -3.98 21.13 29.25
CA ALA A 151 -4.94 22.18 28.93
C ALA A 151 -4.19 23.41 28.39
N LEU A 152 -3.95 23.45 27.08
CA LEU A 152 -3.42 24.65 26.42
C LEU A 152 -4.45 25.78 26.46
N PRO A 153 -4.00 27.05 26.47
CA PRO A 153 -4.89 28.15 26.20
C PRO A 153 -5.49 28.02 24.79
N PRO A 154 -6.72 28.52 24.55
CA PRO A 154 -7.39 28.35 23.26
C PRO A 154 -6.71 29.13 22.13
N CYS A 155 -6.01 30.22 22.45
CA CYS A 155 -5.26 31.02 21.49
C CYS A 155 -3.76 30.83 21.75
N PRO A 156 -2.93 30.69 20.69
CA PRO A 156 -1.47 30.60 20.83
C PRO A 156 -0.83 31.87 21.40
N LEU A 157 -1.52 33.02 21.35
CA LEU A 157 -1.04 34.29 21.86
C LEU A 157 -1.74 34.66 23.18
N PRO A 158 -1.06 35.38 24.10
CA PRO A 158 -1.59 35.73 25.41
C PRO A 158 -2.63 36.87 25.35
N LEU A 159 -3.70 36.69 24.59
CA LEU A 159 -4.79 37.65 24.45
C LEU A 159 -5.93 37.35 25.42
N ARG A 160 -6.63 38.39 25.88
CA ARG A 160 -7.93 38.27 26.56
C ARG A 160 -9.05 38.00 25.54
N VAL A 161 -8.87 37.01 24.68
CA VAL A 161 -9.92 36.53 23.79
C VAL A 161 -10.85 35.66 24.64
N LEU A 162 -12.12 36.06 24.74
CA LEU A 162 -13.15 35.18 25.30
C LEU A 162 -13.15 33.89 24.49
N GLN A 163 -13.07 32.76 25.20
CA GLN A 163 -13.03 31.38 24.70
C GLN A 163 -14.17 31.09 23.70
N SER A 164 -14.06 31.56 22.44
CA SER A 164 -15.13 31.37 21.48
C SER A 164 -14.89 30.08 20.70
N LEU A 165 -15.86 29.17 20.81
CA LEU A 165 -15.99 27.99 19.95
C LEU A 165 -15.93 28.36 18.46
N GLU A 166 -16.28 29.60 18.13
CA GLU A 166 -16.31 30.16 16.77
C GLU A 166 -14.90 30.36 16.18
N TRP A 167 -13.89 30.73 16.96
CA TRP A 167 -12.50 30.83 16.48
C TRP A 167 -11.88 29.45 16.21
N GLU A 168 -12.19 28.45 17.04
CA GLU A 168 -11.83 27.05 16.73
C GLU A 168 -12.56 26.55 15.48
N ASN A 169 -13.83 26.93 15.27
CA ASN A 169 -14.55 26.63 14.04
C ASN A 169 -13.93 27.32 12.81
N TRP A 170 -13.43 28.55 12.95
CA TRP A 170 -12.65 29.22 11.90
C TRP A 170 -11.39 28.41 11.55
N ALA A 171 -10.59 28.03 12.55
CA ALA A 171 -9.37 27.25 12.34
C ALA A 171 -9.66 25.89 11.69
N ARG A 172 -10.74 25.23 12.12
CA ARG A 172 -11.27 24.01 11.50
C ARG A 172 -11.59 24.23 10.02
N ASN A 173 -12.27 25.31 9.67
CA ASN A 173 -12.60 25.64 8.27
C ASN A 173 -11.34 25.90 7.43
N GLN A 174 -10.34 26.57 7.99
CA GLN A 174 -9.05 26.79 7.31
C GLN A 174 -8.32 25.48 7.01
N ILE A 175 -8.32 24.51 7.92
CA ILE A 175 -7.69 23.20 7.70
C ILE A 175 -8.48 22.38 6.67
N MET A 176 -9.82 22.38 6.76
CA MET A 176 -10.71 21.64 5.85
C MET A 176 -10.73 22.22 4.43
N SER A 177 -10.23 23.45 4.23
CA SER A 177 -10.07 24.05 2.89
C SER A 177 -9.21 23.20 1.94
N ALA A 178 -8.38 22.31 2.48
CA ALA A 178 -7.60 21.32 1.73
C ALA A 178 -8.44 20.19 1.11
N GLY A 179 -9.77 20.15 1.33
CA GLY A 179 -10.70 19.30 0.58
C GLY A 179 -11.23 18.06 1.32
N SER A 180 -10.96 17.92 2.62
CA SER A 180 -11.52 16.84 3.46
C SER A 180 -11.83 17.34 4.87
N ASP A 181 -12.75 16.63 5.52
CA ASP A 181 -13.08 16.79 6.93
C ASP A 181 -11.98 16.25 7.86
N LEU A 182 -12.07 16.60 9.15
CA LEU A 182 -11.16 16.11 10.20
C LEU A 182 -11.57 14.72 10.73
N LEU A 183 -10.57 13.92 11.09
CA LEU A 183 -10.67 12.58 11.69
C LEU A 183 -11.04 12.66 13.20
N GLY A 184 -12.26 13.09 13.49
CA GLY A 184 -12.78 13.24 14.85
C GLY A 184 -12.50 14.61 15.47
N LYS A 185 -12.65 14.69 16.81
CA LYS A 185 -12.49 15.92 17.58
C LYS A 185 -11.03 16.19 17.93
N PHE A 186 -10.54 17.35 17.51
CA PHE A 186 -9.23 17.88 17.86
C PHE A 186 -9.37 19.11 18.75
N THR A 187 -8.35 19.40 19.55
CA THR A 187 -8.28 20.60 20.39
C THR A 187 -7.19 21.54 19.91
N ASN A 188 -7.43 22.85 20.04
CA ASN A 188 -6.45 23.90 19.77
C ASN A 188 -5.97 23.92 18.31
N LEU A 189 -6.88 23.76 17.34
CA LEU A 189 -6.55 23.76 15.90
C LEU A 189 -5.93 25.08 15.44
N GLN A 190 -6.23 26.18 16.17
CA GLN A 190 -5.63 27.50 15.95
C GLN A 190 -4.09 27.46 15.97
N TYR A 191 -3.46 26.62 16.79
CA TYR A 191 -2.00 26.53 16.87
C TYR A 191 -1.37 26.03 15.56
N LEU A 192 -2.01 25.06 14.91
CA LEU A 192 -1.52 24.52 13.65
C LEU A 192 -1.68 25.53 12.52
N VAL A 193 -2.84 26.21 12.45
CA VAL A 193 -3.10 27.26 11.45
C VAL A 193 -2.12 28.42 11.65
N PHE A 194 -1.94 28.87 12.88
CA PHE A 194 -0.99 29.92 13.25
C PHE A 194 0.44 29.57 12.84
N ALA A 195 0.93 28.38 13.22
CA ALA A 195 2.26 27.91 12.84
C ALA A 195 2.44 27.86 11.31
N LYS A 196 1.43 27.37 10.59
CA LYS A 196 1.45 27.29 9.13
C LYS A 196 1.54 28.68 8.49
N MET A 197 0.68 29.61 8.91
CA MET A 197 0.66 30.97 8.38
C MET A 197 2.01 31.66 8.58
N LEU A 198 2.58 31.59 9.78
CA LEU A 198 3.88 32.19 10.08
C LEU A 198 5.02 31.58 9.26
N LEU A 199 5.11 30.24 9.15
CA LEU A 199 6.17 29.61 8.37
C LEU A 199 6.04 29.88 6.88
N THR A 200 4.82 29.85 6.32
CA THR A 200 4.60 30.18 4.91
C THR A 200 5.05 31.60 4.62
N ARG A 201 4.63 32.57 5.45
CA ARG A 201 5.02 33.98 5.27
C ARG A 201 6.52 34.21 5.45
N THR A 202 7.13 33.55 6.42
CA THR A 202 8.58 33.61 6.62
C THR A 202 9.32 33.02 5.41
N LYS A 203 8.83 31.93 4.81
CA LYS A 203 9.40 31.35 3.59
C LYS A 203 9.25 32.30 2.40
N ASP A 204 8.08 32.88 2.20
CA ASP A 204 7.83 33.83 1.11
C ASP A 204 8.75 35.06 1.21
N PHE A 205 8.99 35.55 2.44
CA PHE A 205 9.93 36.64 2.69
C PHE A 205 11.38 36.24 2.39
N LEU A 206 11.83 35.06 2.84
CA LEU A 206 13.21 34.59 2.67
C LEU A 206 13.57 34.24 1.21
N PHE A 207 12.60 33.81 0.40
CA PHE A 207 12.82 33.32 -0.97
C PHE A 207 12.12 34.16 -2.07
N GLY A 208 11.52 35.30 -1.71
CA GLY A 208 10.88 36.21 -2.66
C GLY A 208 11.88 37.01 -3.53
N GLU A 209 11.39 37.59 -4.62
CA GLU A 209 12.16 38.30 -5.67
C GLU A 209 13.06 39.44 -5.14
N THR A 210 12.82 39.94 -3.93
CA THR A 210 13.52 41.09 -3.36
C THR A 210 14.81 40.77 -2.59
N VAL A 211 15.07 39.49 -2.27
CA VAL A 211 16.25 39.09 -1.48
C VAL A 211 16.88 37.85 -2.11
N GLU A 212 17.71 38.01 -3.15
CA GLU A 212 18.70 36.99 -3.52
C GLU A 212 19.79 36.93 -2.44
N SER A 213 19.45 36.40 -1.27
CA SER A 213 20.42 36.07 -0.23
C SER A 213 20.90 34.64 -0.42
N PRO A 214 22.19 34.40 -0.66
CA PRO A 214 22.77 33.05 -0.62
C PRO A 214 22.64 32.38 0.77
N PHE A 215 22.27 33.14 1.80
CA PHE A 215 22.42 32.81 3.22
C PHE A 215 21.09 32.79 4.01
N GLY A 216 20.02 32.24 3.42
CA GLY A 216 18.73 32.05 4.09
C GLY A 216 18.69 30.86 5.07
N ILE A 217 17.73 30.89 6.01
CA ILE A 217 17.38 29.81 6.94
C ILE A 217 16.83 28.63 6.13
N ARG A 218 17.61 27.54 6.01
CA ARG A 218 17.33 26.45 5.05
C ARG A 218 16.36 25.40 5.59
N THR A 219 16.23 25.27 6.91
CA THR A 219 15.36 24.26 7.55
C THR A 219 13.88 24.62 7.50
N ILE A 220 13.52 25.81 7.05
CA ILE A 220 12.12 26.26 6.96
C ILE A 220 11.26 25.35 6.08
N SER A 221 11.80 24.85 4.95
CA SER A 221 11.09 23.90 4.09
C SER A 221 10.83 22.57 4.81
N TRP A 222 11.76 22.14 5.68
CA TRP A 222 11.62 20.93 6.48
C TRP A 222 10.50 21.09 7.53
N TRP A 223 10.48 22.19 8.26
CA TRP A 223 9.42 22.47 9.22
C TRP A 223 8.05 22.64 8.57
N LEU A 224 7.98 23.30 7.41
CA LEU A 224 6.74 23.43 6.65
C LEU A 224 6.26 22.07 6.12
N ALA A 225 7.17 21.19 5.71
CA ALA A 225 6.83 19.81 5.34
C ALA A 225 6.23 19.04 6.53
N ARG A 226 6.80 19.19 7.73
CA ARG A 226 6.26 18.60 8.97
C ARG A 226 4.86 19.11 9.29
N ILE A 227 4.59 20.42 9.16
CA ILE A 227 3.25 21.00 9.35
C ILE A 227 2.26 20.39 8.36
N ASN A 228 2.59 20.35 7.07
CA ASN A 228 1.69 19.82 6.05
C ASN A 228 1.45 18.31 6.24
N LEU A 229 2.45 17.55 6.70
CA LEU A 229 2.31 16.13 7.00
C LEU A 229 1.40 15.90 8.22
N ILE A 230 1.52 16.72 9.27
CA ILE A 230 0.60 16.70 10.41
C ILE A 230 -0.82 17.09 9.98
N GLN A 231 -0.97 18.12 9.15
CA GLN A 231 -2.28 18.50 8.59
C GLN A 231 -2.91 17.31 7.85
N GLN A 232 -2.15 16.61 7.00
CA GLN A 232 -2.64 15.42 6.31
C GLN A 232 -3.04 14.28 7.28
N LYS A 233 -2.33 14.10 8.40
CA LYS A 233 -2.68 13.08 9.43
C LYS A 233 -3.95 13.41 10.23
N ILE A 234 -4.36 14.67 10.27
CA ILE A 234 -5.59 15.12 10.96
C ILE A 234 -6.83 14.94 10.07
N MET A 235 -6.65 14.98 8.75
CA MET A 235 -7.73 14.83 7.77
C MET A 235 -8.17 13.37 7.63
N ASP A 236 -9.47 13.15 7.38
CA ASP A 236 -10.05 11.81 7.19
C ASP A 236 -9.69 11.19 5.82
N GLU A 237 -9.72 11.99 4.75
CA GLU A 237 -9.29 11.58 3.40
C GLU A 237 -7.98 12.29 2.96
N HIS A 238 -7.30 11.72 1.96
CA HIS A 238 -6.05 12.27 1.40
C HIS A 238 -6.30 13.48 0.49
N SER A 239 -5.50 14.54 0.66
CA SER A 239 -5.59 15.77 -0.13
C SER A 239 -4.50 15.83 -1.20
N SER A 240 -4.90 16.06 -2.46
CA SER A 240 -3.95 16.24 -3.57
C SER A 240 -3.14 17.53 -3.45
N SER A 241 -3.74 18.62 -2.98
CA SER A 241 -3.05 19.92 -2.86
C SER A 241 -1.97 19.89 -1.77
N LEU A 242 -2.21 19.18 -0.66
CA LEU A 242 -1.19 18.95 0.36
C LEU A 242 -0.08 18.05 -0.18
N PHE A 243 -0.41 17.03 -0.97
CA PHE A 243 0.59 16.16 -1.57
C PHE A 243 1.55 16.91 -2.49
N ASP A 244 1.03 17.74 -3.40
CA ASP A 244 1.85 18.52 -4.34
C ASP A 244 2.79 19.46 -3.57
N SER A 245 2.28 20.11 -2.52
CA SER A 245 3.09 20.96 -1.64
C SER A 245 4.17 20.15 -0.91
N LEU A 246 3.83 18.98 -0.35
CA LEU A 246 4.77 18.11 0.35
C LEU A 246 5.89 17.61 -0.57
N GLN A 247 5.58 17.26 -1.83
CA GLN A 247 6.59 16.84 -2.79
C GLN A 247 7.62 17.93 -3.06
N VAL A 248 7.17 19.18 -3.23
CA VAL A 248 8.07 20.32 -3.44
C VAL A 248 8.95 20.54 -2.21
N LEU A 249 8.35 20.58 -1.02
CA LEU A 249 9.08 20.86 0.22
C LEU A 249 10.08 19.77 0.61
N PHE A 250 9.73 18.48 0.46
CA PHE A 250 10.67 17.39 0.71
C PHE A 250 11.76 17.34 -0.35
N LYS A 251 11.47 17.63 -1.62
CA LYS A 251 12.50 17.72 -2.67
C LYS A 251 13.52 18.81 -2.34
N GLU A 252 13.06 20.02 -2.01
CA GLU A 252 13.94 21.11 -1.58
C GLU A 252 14.79 20.72 -0.37
N THR A 253 14.19 20.07 0.62
CA THR A 253 14.88 19.66 1.85
C THR A 253 15.91 18.57 1.59
N LEU A 254 15.61 17.59 0.72
CA LEU A 254 16.54 16.54 0.29
C LEU A 254 17.69 17.09 -0.57
N ASP A 255 17.42 18.07 -1.42
CA ASP A 255 18.46 18.74 -2.20
C ASP A 255 19.47 19.45 -1.28
N LEU A 256 19.01 19.97 -0.13
CA LEU A 256 19.84 20.66 0.86
C LEU A 256 20.52 19.71 1.87
N PHE A 257 19.81 18.69 2.38
CA PHE A 257 20.25 17.87 3.52
C PHE A 257 20.25 16.36 3.25
N GLY A 258 20.08 15.92 2.00
CA GLY A 258 19.96 14.49 1.65
C GLY A 258 21.24 13.66 1.71
N THR A 259 22.39 14.25 2.02
CA THR A 259 23.64 13.51 2.29
C THR A 259 24.34 14.07 3.52
N LYS A 260 25.02 13.21 4.28
CA LYS A 260 25.79 13.60 5.46
C LYS A 260 26.85 14.69 5.17
N GLU A 261 27.40 14.70 3.97
CA GLU A 261 28.37 15.71 3.51
C GLU A 261 27.73 17.09 3.37
N LYS A 262 26.50 17.17 2.83
CA LYS A 262 25.75 18.43 2.70
C LYS A 262 25.31 18.98 4.07
N VAL A 263 24.90 18.09 4.98
CA VAL A 263 24.60 18.47 6.37
C VAL A 263 25.85 19.07 7.04
N ARG A 264 27.00 18.40 6.92
CA ARG A 264 28.27 18.89 7.48
C ARG A 264 28.78 20.16 6.81
N SER A 265 28.54 20.35 5.51
CA SER A 265 28.93 21.58 4.81
C SER A 265 28.08 22.78 5.20
N TYR A 266 26.80 22.57 5.51
CA TYR A 266 25.89 23.65 5.91
C TYR A 266 26.15 24.12 7.35
N TRP A 267 26.17 23.24 8.34
CA TRP A 267 26.42 23.65 9.75
C TRP A 267 27.89 23.72 10.13
N GLY A 268 28.79 23.15 9.32
CA GLY A 268 30.22 23.08 9.58
C GLY A 268 30.61 21.84 10.38
N ALA A 269 31.69 21.17 9.94
CA ALA A 269 32.19 19.93 10.55
C ALA A 269 32.66 20.09 12.01
N LYS A 270 32.78 21.33 12.51
CA LYS A 270 33.12 21.64 13.91
C LYS A 270 31.93 21.48 14.86
N TYR A 271 30.70 21.69 14.38
CA TYR A 271 29.49 21.75 15.22
C TYR A 271 28.63 20.49 15.13
N ILE A 272 28.76 19.71 14.05
CA ILE A 272 28.03 18.46 13.83
C ILE A 272 29.01 17.31 13.64
N HIS A 273 28.87 16.29 14.48
CA HIS A 273 29.60 15.04 14.34
C HIS A 273 29.06 14.22 13.16
N GLU A 274 29.89 13.36 12.58
CA GLU A 274 29.49 12.54 11.43
C GLU A 274 28.28 11.64 11.73
N GLU A 275 28.23 11.06 12.92
CA GLU A 275 27.12 10.23 13.35
C GLU A 275 25.80 11.01 13.48
N GLU A 276 25.87 12.24 13.97
CA GLU A 276 24.71 13.13 14.08
C GLU A 276 24.21 13.54 12.68
N ALA A 277 25.13 13.87 11.77
CA ALA A 277 24.79 14.17 10.38
C ALA A 277 24.10 12.99 9.68
N SER A 278 24.59 11.77 9.90
CA SER A 278 23.96 10.55 9.41
C SER A 278 22.57 10.32 10.04
N THR A 279 22.41 10.59 11.33
CA THR A 279 21.11 10.51 12.02
C THR A 279 20.09 11.51 11.46
N MET A 280 20.51 12.75 11.20
CA MET A 280 19.66 13.76 10.57
C MET A 280 19.24 13.36 9.16
N THR A 281 20.18 12.84 8.37
CA THR A 281 19.93 12.39 7.00
C THR A 281 18.98 11.19 6.98
N ALA A 282 19.18 10.22 7.88
CA ALA A 282 18.29 9.07 8.04
C ALA A 282 16.88 9.49 8.47
N MET A 283 16.76 10.46 9.39
CA MET A 283 15.47 11.01 9.81
C MET A 283 14.73 11.66 8.63
N LEU A 284 15.42 12.47 7.83
CA LEU A 284 14.83 13.12 6.66
C LEU A 284 14.29 12.09 5.65
N TYR A 285 15.06 11.03 5.39
CA TYR A 285 14.61 9.94 4.53
C TYR A 285 13.44 9.14 5.12
N LEU A 286 13.39 8.94 6.44
CA LEU A 286 12.23 8.34 7.10
C LEU A 286 10.98 9.19 6.95
N GLU A 287 11.07 10.50 7.21
CA GLU A 287 9.95 11.44 7.05
C GLU A 287 9.44 11.47 5.60
N ALA A 288 10.34 11.52 4.61
CA ALA A 288 9.98 11.46 3.20
C ALA A 288 9.36 10.10 2.81
N GLY A 289 9.88 8.99 3.34
CA GLY A 289 9.33 7.66 3.11
C GLY A 289 7.94 7.47 3.72
N ILE A 290 7.70 7.97 4.93
CA ILE A 290 6.38 7.98 5.58
C ILE A 290 5.38 8.83 4.79
N MET A 291 5.83 9.97 4.24
CA MET A 291 4.99 10.76 3.33
C MET A 291 4.59 9.94 2.09
N GLU A 292 5.54 9.31 1.40
CA GLU A 292 5.22 8.51 0.19
C GLU A 292 4.35 7.30 0.53
N GLN A 293 4.54 6.69 1.70
CA GLN A 293 3.70 5.61 2.22
C GLN A 293 2.27 6.06 2.49
N THR A 294 2.07 7.27 3.05
CA THR A 294 0.75 7.84 3.32
C THR A 294 -0.07 7.97 2.03
N TYR A 295 0.59 8.31 0.92
CA TYR A 295 -0.03 8.41 -0.42
C TYR A 295 0.11 7.14 -1.27
N SER A 296 0.44 6.00 -0.66
CA SER A 296 0.54 4.67 -1.31
C SER A 296 1.53 4.59 -2.49
N ARG A 297 2.61 5.38 -2.47
CA ARG A 297 3.67 5.40 -3.50
C ARG A 297 4.84 4.50 -3.11
N LEU A 298 4.65 3.19 -3.29
CA LEU A 298 5.54 2.16 -2.74
C LEU A 298 6.97 2.19 -3.28
N ASP A 299 7.19 2.42 -4.57
CA ASP A 299 8.54 2.37 -5.15
C ASP A 299 9.45 3.48 -4.60
N LYS A 300 8.90 4.70 -4.47
CA LYS A 300 9.63 5.83 -3.86
C LYS A 300 9.82 5.62 -2.37
N CYS A 301 8.80 5.12 -1.67
CA CYS A 301 8.88 4.76 -0.26
C CYS A 301 10.01 3.75 0.01
N ARG A 302 10.10 2.67 -0.79
CA ARG A 302 11.20 1.68 -0.74
C ARG A 302 12.57 2.34 -0.89
N LEU A 303 12.71 3.25 -1.85
CA LEU A 303 13.96 3.94 -2.11
C LEU A 303 14.37 4.80 -0.90
N HIS A 304 13.45 5.59 -0.35
CA HIS A 304 13.72 6.41 0.83
C HIS A 304 14.06 5.59 2.07
N PHE A 305 13.31 4.51 2.37
CA PHE A 305 13.63 3.65 3.50
C PHE A 305 14.96 2.92 3.35
N ARG A 306 15.34 2.52 2.12
CA ARG A 306 16.67 1.98 1.86
C ARG A 306 17.77 3.01 2.06
N SER A 307 17.56 4.26 1.66
CA SER A 307 18.48 5.36 1.95
C SER A 307 18.61 5.62 3.46
N ALA A 308 17.51 5.57 4.20
CA ALA A 308 17.53 5.70 5.67
C ALA A 308 18.30 4.54 6.33
N GLU A 309 18.10 3.30 5.85
CA GLU A 309 18.83 2.12 6.29
C GLU A 309 20.35 2.28 6.11
N LEU A 310 20.78 2.67 4.90
CA LEU A 310 22.19 2.91 4.59
C LEU A 310 22.82 4.01 5.46
N GLU A 311 22.15 5.15 5.61
CA GLU A 311 22.65 6.28 6.42
C GLU A 311 22.66 5.96 7.93
N SER A 312 21.74 5.12 8.41
CA SER A 312 21.74 4.64 9.79
C SER A 312 22.80 3.56 10.08
N GLY A 313 23.52 3.10 9.06
CA GLY A 313 24.56 2.07 9.16
C GLY A 313 24.02 0.68 9.45
N LEU A 314 22.76 0.41 9.07
CA LEU A 314 22.10 -0.88 9.23
C LEU A 314 22.09 -1.66 7.92
N GLU A 315 22.14 -2.99 8.05
CA GLU A 315 21.74 -3.92 7.00
C GLU A 315 20.81 -4.95 7.62
N LEU A 316 19.57 -4.99 7.13
CA LEU A 316 18.48 -5.81 7.66
C LEU A 316 18.32 -7.09 6.84
N ALA A 317 18.43 -8.24 7.49
CA ALA A 317 18.19 -9.54 6.87
C ALA A 317 17.28 -10.42 7.76
N VAL A 318 16.27 -11.05 7.17
CA VAL A 318 15.40 -11.99 7.90
C VAL A 318 15.90 -13.42 7.69
N THR A 319 16.08 -14.16 8.78
CA THR A 319 16.58 -15.56 8.77
C THR A 319 15.66 -16.47 9.58
N GLY A 320 15.75 -17.79 9.37
CA GLY A 320 14.96 -18.78 10.10
C GLY A 320 15.74 -19.45 11.23
N VAL A 321 15.21 -19.45 12.45
CA VAL A 321 15.79 -20.10 13.65
C VAL A 321 14.73 -20.96 14.34
N LEU A 322 15.10 -22.13 14.86
CA LEU A 322 14.17 -22.99 15.61
C LEU A 322 13.76 -22.32 16.93
N GLY A 323 12.46 -22.31 17.22
CA GLY A 323 11.91 -21.74 18.45
C GLY A 323 10.49 -22.18 18.78
N MET A 324 10.05 -21.82 19.98
CA MET A 324 8.73 -22.15 20.55
C MET A 324 7.93 -20.86 20.77
N ARG A 325 6.64 -20.86 20.37
CA ARG A 325 5.72 -19.71 20.52
C ARG A 325 4.63 -19.90 21.57
N THR A 326 4.37 -21.14 22.00
CA THR A 326 3.46 -21.40 23.12
C THR A 326 4.19 -22.10 24.25
N MET A 327 3.78 -21.81 25.49
CA MET A 327 4.40 -22.37 26.70
C MET A 327 4.39 -23.91 26.73
N HIS A 328 3.36 -24.53 26.15
CA HIS A 328 3.16 -25.99 26.12
C HIS A 328 3.61 -26.65 24.80
N GLN A 329 4.39 -25.95 23.97
CA GLN A 329 4.88 -26.53 22.71
C GLN A 329 6.02 -27.51 22.97
N GLU A 330 5.88 -28.77 22.54
CA GLU A 330 6.93 -29.80 22.70
C GLU A 330 8.01 -29.72 21.59
N GLU A 331 7.60 -29.51 20.34
CA GLU A 331 8.52 -29.46 19.19
C GLU A 331 8.85 -28.02 18.77
N ALA A 332 10.13 -27.69 18.69
CA ALA A 332 10.59 -26.41 18.16
C ALA A 332 10.29 -26.30 16.65
N LYS A 333 9.71 -25.17 16.24
CA LYS A 333 9.39 -24.87 14.83
C LYS A 333 10.24 -23.71 14.33
N ALA A 334 10.50 -23.64 13.02
CA ALA A 334 11.20 -22.51 12.44
C ALA A 334 10.42 -21.20 12.69
N GLN A 335 11.12 -20.20 13.21
CA GLN A 335 10.65 -18.84 13.46
C GLN A 335 11.52 -17.89 12.64
N LEU A 336 10.90 -16.83 12.10
CA LEU A 336 11.65 -15.76 11.45
C LEU A 336 12.27 -14.87 12.52
N VAL A 337 13.54 -14.52 12.35
CA VAL A 337 14.31 -13.64 13.24
C VAL A 337 15.05 -12.62 12.39
N LEU A 338 14.97 -11.35 12.79
CA LEU A 338 15.70 -10.26 12.17
C LEU A 338 17.17 -10.29 12.61
N VAL A 339 18.08 -10.27 11.64
CA VAL A 339 19.52 -10.11 11.83
C VAL A 339 19.87 -8.69 11.41
N THR A 340 20.47 -7.94 12.33
CA THR A 340 20.96 -6.58 12.08
C THR A 340 22.48 -6.59 12.04
N ASN A 341 23.07 -6.40 10.85
CA ASN A 341 24.50 -6.16 10.73
C ASN A 341 24.76 -4.66 10.90
N SER A 342 25.76 -4.31 11.71
CA SER A 342 26.20 -2.92 11.88
C SER A 342 27.66 -2.82 11.44
N ASN A 343 27.96 -1.85 10.57
CA ASN A 343 29.29 -1.69 9.96
C ASN A 343 30.41 -1.29 10.93
N SER A 344 30.15 -1.11 12.24
CA SER A 344 31.21 -0.83 13.23
C SER A 344 32.13 -2.02 13.52
N ALA A 345 31.83 -3.22 13.00
CA ALA A 345 32.58 -4.44 13.27
C ALA A 345 33.96 -4.53 12.60
N LEU A 346 34.37 -3.54 11.79
CA LEU A 346 35.66 -3.58 11.07
C LEU A 346 36.78 -2.72 11.70
N ILE A 347 36.53 -2.00 12.80
CA ILE A 347 37.52 -1.04 13.35
C ILE A 347 38.01 -1.39 14.77
N ASP A 348 37.26 -2.11 15.59
CA ASP A 348 37.67 -2.39 16.99
C ASP A 348 38.47 -3.70 17.19
N SER A 349 39.04 -4.26 16.12
CA SER A 349 39.98 -5.39 16.24
C SER A 349 41.43 -4.92 16.30
N GLN A 350 41.75 -3.90 17.11
CA GLN A 350 43.13 -3.54 17.47
C GLN A 350 43.14 -2.55 18.65
N GLY A 351 43.19 -3.05 19.90
CA GLY A 351 43.43 -2.18 21.06
C GLY A 351 43.10 -2.75 22.44
N LEU A 352 44.04 -3.51 23.00
CA LEU A 352 44.42 -3.55 24.43
C LEU A 352 43.43 -4.06 25.52
N SER A 353 43.70 -5.33 25.91
CA SER A 353 43.98 -5.87 27.26
C SER A 353 43.52 -5.16 28.56
N GLN A 354 42.88 -6.01 29.39
CA GLN A 354 43.03 -6.26 30.83
C GLN A 354 42.49 -5.26 31.88
N ASP A 355 41.65 -5.85 32.74
CA ASP A 355 41.39 -5.61 34.18
C ASP A 355 40.74 -4.28 34.62
N SER A 356 39.50 -4.34 35.12
CA SER A 356 39.22 -4.27 36.57
C SER A 356 37.72 -4.16 36.90
N SER A 357 37.29 -5.09 37.76
CA SER A 357 36.28 -5.03 38.84
C SER A 357 35.08 -4.08 38.77
N ASP A 358 33.89 -4.70 38.81
CA ASP A 358 32.74 -4.40 39.67
C ASP A 358 32.90 -3.20 40.61
N GLN A 359 32.18 -2.10 40.34
CA GLN A 359 31.55 -1.27 41.39
C GLN A 359 30.20 -0.73 40.92
N LEU A 360 29.16 -1.21 41.59
CA LEU A 360 27.79 -0.72 41.60
C LEU A 360 27.76 0.78 41.96
N VAL A 361 27.18 1.59 41.08
CA VAL A 361 26.61 2.89 41.46
C VAL A 361 25.12 2.84 41.16
N GLN A 362 24.34 2.64 42.22
CA GLN A 362 22.92 2.90 42.24
C GLN A 362 22.69 4.41 42.07
N SER A 363 22.02 4.80 41.00
CA SER A 363 21.33 6.09 40.93
C SER A 363 19.88 5.86 40.51
N ASN A 364 19.00 6.13 41.46
CA ASN A 364 17.56 5.97 41.42
C ASN A 364 16.92 6.78 40.29
N GLY A 365 15.98 6.19 39.54
CA GLY A 365 15.05 7.00 38.72
C GLY A 365 14.29 6.35 37.56
N HIS A 366 14.46 5.08 37.20
CA HIS A 366 13.81 4.51 36.00
C HIS A 366 13.27 3.07 36.16
N ASP A 367 12.72 2.72 37.33
CA ASP A 367 12.21 1.35 37.60
C ASP A 367 10.72 1.11 37.30
N THR A 368 9.98 2.06 36.72
CA THR A 368 8.49 1.96 36.69
C THR A 368 7.89 1.31 35.45
N LEU A 369 8.61 1.19 34.32
CA LEU A 369 8.03 0.69 33.05
C LEU A 369 8.24 -0.81 32.79
N GLN A 370 9.40 -1.38 33.14
CA GLN A 370 9.64 -2.83 32.98
C GLN A 370 8.80 -3.68 33.96
N VAL A 371 8.42 -3.12 35.11
CA VAL A 371 7.68 -3.83 36.17
C VAL A 371 6.16 -3.87 35.91
N HIS A 372 5.62 -3.02 35.03
CA HIS A 372 4.18 -3.03 34.71
C HIS A 372 3.81 -3.84 33.47
N GLN A 373 4.67 -3.93 32.45
CA GLN A 373 4.45 -4.87 31.33
C GLN A 373 4.47 -6.33 31.81
N SER A 374 5.33 -6.70 32.77
CA SER A 374 5.43 -8.08 33.25
C SER A 374 4.19 -8.56 34.04
N LYS A 375 3.36 -7.67 34.60
CA LYS A 375 2.20 -8.04 35.44
C LYS A 375 0.87 -8.21 34.70
N MET A 376 0.65 -7.55 33.55
CA MET A 376 -0.59 -7.71 32.77
C MET A 376 -0.54 -8.89 31.76
N LEU A 377 0.64 -9.46 31.54
CA LEU A 377 0.95 -10.36 30.42
C LEU A 377 0.94 -11.86 30.75
N GLU A 378 0.68 -12.24 32.01
CA GLU A 378 0.71 -13.64 32.47
C GLU A 378 -0.49 -14.52 32.04
N VAL A 379 -1.48 -13.97 31.31
CA VAL A 379 -2.74 -14.68 31.02
C VAL A 379 -2.74 -15.42 29.67
N SER A 380 -1.79 -15.14 28.77
CA SER A 380 -1.75 -15.75 27.42
C SER A 380 -0.75 -16.90 27.31
N ASP A 381 -1.21 -18.07 26.88
CA ASP A 381 -0.37 -19.23 26.55
C ASP A 381 0.59 -18.98 25.36
N VAL A 382 0.31 -17.93 24.56
CA VAL A 382 1.13 -17.48 23.43
C VAL A 382 2.12 -16.42 23.90
N LEU A 383 3.41 -16.69 23.71
CA LEU A 383 4.51 -15.80 24.08
C LEU A 383 4.52 -14.51 23.25
N MET A 384 4.98 -13.40 23.83
CA MET A 384 5.21 -12.14 23.11
C MET A 384 6.39 -12.28 22.14
N THR A 385 7.51 -12.82 22.62
CA THR A 385 8.69 -13.12 21.81
C THR A 385 8.94 -14.63 21.83
N PRO A 386 9.26 -15.26 20.68
CA PRO A 386 9.51 -16.69 20.62
C PRO A 386 10.73 -17.08 21.46
N LYS A 387 10.63 -18.18 22.19
CA LYS A 387 11.79 -18.78 22.86
C LYS A 387 12.61 -19.56 21.84
N LEU A 388 13.74 -19.00 21.42
CA LEU A 388 14.63 -19.61 20.44
C LEU A 388 15.47 -20.74 21.07
N VAL A 389 15.68 -21.82 20.32
CA VAL A 389 16.53 -22.94 20.71
C VAL A 389 17.98 -22.62 20.33
N ALA A 390 18.91 -22.76 21.27
CA ALA A 390 20.33 -22.59 21.00
C ALA A 390 20.83 -23.74 20.10
N CYS A 391 21.23 -23.45 18.86
CA CYS A 391 21.89 -24.43 18.00
C CYS A 391 23.32 -24.69 18.51
N GLY A 392 23.55 -25.90 19.03
CA GLY A 392 24.90 -26.37 19.37
C GLY A 392 25.81 -26.44 18.13
N ASN A 393 27.08 -26.08 18.33
CA ASN A 393 28.22 -26.15 17.39
C ASN A 393 28.45 -25.01 16.39
N SER A 394 28.32 -23.76 16.85
CA SER A 394 29.28 -22.72 16.46
C SER A 394 29.73 -21.99 17.72
N LYS A 395 30.97 -21.48 17.77
CA LYS A 395 31.48 -20.68 18.89
C LYS A 395 30.72 -19.36 18.98
N VAL A 396 29.50 -19.39 19.49
CA VAL A 396 28.78 -18.26 20.06
C VAL A 396 28.83 -18.53 21.57
N LYS A 397 29.71 -17.81 22.27
CA LYS A 397 29.83 -17.93 23.73
C LYS A 397 28.47 -17.58 24.35
N GLY A 398 28.01 -18.46 25.23
CA GLY A 398 26.66 -18.45 25.78
C GLY A 398 26.35 -17.27 26.70
N GLY A 399 25.06 -16.98 26.76
CA GLY A 399 24.43 -16.01 27.66
C GLY A 399 23.58 -15.03 26.89
N GLN A 400 22.35 -15.43 26.50
CA GLN A 400 21.39 -14.62 25.72
C GLN A 400 21.96 -14.20 24.35
N ASN A 401 21.31 -14.52 23.24
CA ASN A 401 21.59 -13.78 22.01
C ASN A 401 21.03 -12.37 22.22
N GLY A 402 21.82 -11.52 22.89
CA GLY A 402 21.57 -10.09 23.00
C GLY A 402 21.48 -9.56 21.59
N SER A 403 20.27 -9.18 21.18
CA SER A 403 20.13 -8.22 20.10
C SER A 403 21.07 -7.06 20.43
N LYS A 404 21.98 -6.71 19.52
CA LYS A 404 22.83 -5.53 19.71
C LYS A 404 21.90 -4.37 20.07
N SER A 405 22.20 -3.62 21.12
CA SER A 405 21.40 -2.46 21.51
C SER A 405 21.31 -1.50 20.32
N LEU A 406 20.12 -1.34 19.76
CA LEU A 406 19.89 -0.53 18.57
C LEU A 406 19.66 0.92 18.99
N LYS A 407 20.31 1.85 18.28
CA LYS A 407 20.09 3.29 18.50
C LYS A 407 18.64 3.67 18.19
N PRO A 408 18.08 4.74 18.79
CA PRO A 408 16.72 5.19 18.51
C PRO A 408 16.38 5.31 17.02
N ILE A 409 17.24 5.95 16.21
CA ILE A 409 17.02 6.08 14.77
C ILE A 409 17.01 4.71 14.04
N GLN A 410 17.86 3.79 14.49
CA GLN A 410 17.93 2.42 13.97
C GLN A 410 16.65 1.64 14.28
N GLN A 411 16.11 1.79 15.49
CA GLN A 411 14.82 1.19 15.86
C GLN A 411 13.67 1.74 14.98
N ALA A 412 13.68 3.05 14.69
CA ALA A 412 12.68 3.65 13.79
C ALA A 412 12.79 3.11 12.36
N VAL A 413 14.00 2.95 11.81
CA VAL A 413 14.23 2.32 10.49
C VAL A 413 13.71 0.88 10.45
N VAL A 414 13.97 0.09 11.50
CA VAL A 414 13.47 -1.30 11.60
C VAL A 414 11.95 -1.34 11.53
N LEU A 415 11.25 -0.50 12.31
CA LEU A 415 9.79 -0.44 12.30
C LEU A 415 9.21 0.15 11.01
N ALA A 416 9.94 1.04 10.32
CA ALA A 416 9.52 1.57 9.02
C ALA A 416 9.40 0.48 7.95
N GLN A 417 10.19 -0.60 8.03
CA GLN A 417 10.04 -1.75 7.13
C GLN A 417 8.69 -2.45 7.29
N CYS A 418 8.11 -2.46 8.49
CA CYS A 418 6.77 -3.00 8.72
C CYS A 418 5.71 -2.24 7.90
N LEU A 419 5.85 -0.91 7.77
CA LEU A 419 4.95 -0.06 7.00
C LEU A 419 5.00 -0.39 5.50
N LEU A 420 6.18 -0.75 5.00
CA LEU A 420 6.36 -1.20 3.63
C LEU A 420 5.71 -2.57 3.41
N ILE A 421 5.90 -3.52 4.33
CA ILE A 421 5.29 -4.84 4.26
C ILE A 421 3.76 -4.71 4.28
N GLU A 422 3.19 -3.91 5.20
CA GLU A 422 1.74 -3.68 5.34
C GLU A 422 1.05 -3.22 4.04
N LYS A 423 1.77 -2.49 3.17
CA LYS A 423 1.22 -1.95 1.93
C LYS A 423 1.67 -2.65 0.65
N SER A 424 2.66 -3.55 0.73
CA SER A 424 3.27 -4.15 -0.47
C SER A 424 3.06 -5.65 -0.60
N THR A 425 2.63 -6.30 0.46
CA THR A 425 2.20 -7.69 0.44
C THR A 425 0.68 -7.75 0.54
N ARG A 426 0.09 -8.82 0.03
CA ARG A 426 -1.37 -9.00 0.09
C ARG A 426 -1.82 -9.02 1.55
N ASN A 427 -2.98 -8.43 1.82
CA ASN A 427 -3.59 -8.43 3.15
C ASN A 427 -4.11 -9.83 3.53
N ASP A 428 -3.19 -10.73 3.88
CA ASP A 428 -3.45 -12.07 4.38
C ASP A 428 -2.75 -12.29 5.74
N GLU A 429 -2.91 -13.48 6.33
CA GLU A 429 -2.24 -13.78 7.60
C GLU A 429 -0.71 -13.79 7.47
N MET A 430 -0.16 -14.13 6.30
CA MET A 430 1.28 -14.27 6.06
C MET A 430 2.00 -12.93 6.13
N GLN A 431 1.41 -11.88 5.55
CA GLN A 431 1.92 -10.50 5.64
C GLN A 431 2.27 -10.11 7.08
N ARG A 432 1.41 -10.43 8.04
CA ARG A 432 1.63 -10.05 9.45
C ARG A 432 2.74 -10.87 10.10
N TRP A 433 2.95 -12.11 9.66
CA TRP A 433 4.09 -12.92 10.09
C TRP A 433 5.42 -12.44 9.49
N ASP A 434 5.39 -11.80 8.31
CA ASP A 434 6.56 -11.16 7.73
C ASP A 434 6.97 -9.89 8.52
N MET A 435 6.00 -9.21 9.15
CA MET A 435 6.26 -8.06 10.04
C MET A 435 6.77 -8.47 11.43
N ALA A 436 6.34 -9.64 11.93
CA ALA A 436 6.68 -10.15 13.26
C ALA A 436 8.17 -10.05 13.65
N PRO A 437 9.16 -10.49 12.84
CA PRO A 437 10.58 -10.44 13.24
C PRO A 437 11.08 -9.01 13.51
N TYR A 438 10.52 -8.00 12.83
CA TYR A 438 10.89 -6.59 13.03
C TYR A 438 10.31 -6.04 14.34
N ILE A 439 9.05 -6.35 14.64
CA ILE A 439 8.37 -5.95 15.88
C ILE A 439 9.05 -6.63 17.08
N GLU A 440 9.25 -7.95 17.01
CA GLU A 440 9.88 -8.74 18.06
C GLU A 440 11.32 -8.28 18.36
N ALA A 441 12.07 -7.81 17.36
CA ALA A 441 13.43 -7.29 17.55
C ALA A 441 13.47 -5.98 18.38
N ILE A 442 12.39 -5.18 18.32
CA ILE A 442 12.25 -3.96 19.12
C ILE A 442 11.68 -4.27 20.50
N ASP A 443 10.73 -5.21 20.61
CA ASP A 443 10.21 -5.71 21.90
C ASP A 443 11.33 -6.25 22.81
N LEU A 444 12.41 -6.79 22.22
CA LEU A 444 13.58 -7.30 22.94
C LEU A 444 14.58 -6.21 23.41
N GLN A 445 14.43 -4.96 22.98
CA GLN A 445 15.34 -3.89 23.40
C GLN A 445 15.09 -3.47 24.85
N GLU A 446 16.15 -3.32 25.63
CA GLU A 446 16.07 -2.85 27.02
C GLU A 446 15.55 -1.40 27.10
N TYR A 447 15.92 -0.57 26.13
CA TYR A 447 15.52 0.84 26.03
C TYR A 447 15.00 1.17 24.63
N SER A 448 13.80 1.77 24.59
CA SER A 448 13.22 2.39 23.40
C SER A 448 12.64 3.75 23.79
N PRO A 449 12.85 4.82 23.00
CA PRO A 449 12.14 6.08 23.20
C PRO A 449 10.63 5.85 23.21
N PHE A 450 9.91 6.68 23.98
CA PHE A 450 8.47 6.54 24.20
C PHE A 450 7.68 6.39 22.89
N ILE A 451 7.96 7.23 21.89
CA ILE A 451 7.26 7.19 20.60
C ILE A 451 7.57 5.93 19.79
N ILE A 452 8.81 5.45 19.83
CA ILE A 452 9.19 4.21 19.15
C ILE A 452 8.47 3.03 19.79
N ARG A 453 8.37 3.01 21.13
CA ARG A 453 7.60 2.00 21.85
C ARG A 453 6.12 2.04 21.47
N CYS A 454 5.50 3.22 21.47
CA CYS A 454 4.12 3.40 21.02
C CYS A 454 3.92 2.91 19.58
N PHE A 455 4.85 3.23 18.68
CA PHE A 455 4.78 2.79 17.30
C PHE A 455 4.91 1.26 17.17
N CYS A 456 5.82 0.64 17.93
CA CYS A 456 5.94 -0.82 18.02
C CYS A 456 4.65 -1.47 18.54
N ASP A 457 4.07 -0.92 19.62
CA ASP A 457 2.83 -1.41 20.22
C ASP A 457 1.65 -1.31 19.24
N ILE A 458 1.52 -0.24 18.46
CA ILE A 458 0.47 -0.10 17.43
C ILE A 458 0.59 -1.23 16.39
N LEU A 459 1.81 -1.46 15.86
CA LEU A 459 2.05 -2.52 14.88
C LEU A 459 1.76 -3.91 15.48
N ARG A 460 2.15 -4.11 16.74
CA ARG A 460 1.89 -5.33 17.50
C ARG A 460 0.39 -5.59 17.68
N ILE A 461 -0.37 -4.59 18.11
CA ILE A 461 -1.82 -4.68 18.29
C ILE A 461 -2.51 -5.02 16.97
N ARG A 462 -2.12 -4.36 15.88
CA ARG A 462 -2.67 -4.66 14.53
C ARG A 462 -2.39 -6.10 14.13
N TRP A 463 -1.19 -6.61 14.39
CA TRP A 463 -0.85 -8.00 14.14
C TRP A 463 -1.73 -8.96 14.97
N GLU A 464 -1.80 -8.76 16.29
CA GLU A 464 -2.42 -9.70 17.22
C GLU A 464 -3.95 -9.66 17.25
N SER A 465 -4.56 -8.51 16.91
CA SER A 465 -6.01 -8.29 16.96
C SER A 465 -6.83 -9.23 16.07
N THR A 466 -6.16 -9.88 15.13
CA THR A 466 -6.80 -10.69 14.08
C THR A 466 -6.97 -12.15 14.46
N ARG A 467 -6.16 -12.65 15.41
CA ARG A 467 -6.20 -14.04 15.85
C ARG A 467 -7.02 -14.15 17.12
N SER A 468 -7.94 -15.11 17.15
CA SER A 468 -8.84 -15.32 18.30
C SER A 468 -8.10 -15.48 19.64
N ARG A 469 -6.96 -16.18 19.67
CA ARG A 469 -6.16 -16.43 20.89
C ARG A 469 -5.40 -15.21 21.43
N THR A 470 -5.11 -14.22 20.60
CA THR A 470 -4.30 -13.04 20.99
C THR A 470 -5.10 -11.74 20.97
N LYS A 471 -6.34 -11.77 20.46
CA LYS A 471 -7.20 -10.59 20.34
C LYS A 471 -7.52 -9.92 21.68
N GLU A 472 -7.70 -10.69 22.75
CA GLU A 472 -7.91 -10.14 24.09
C GLU A 472 -6.67 -9.42 24.61
N ARG A 473 -5.48 -10.02 24.43
CA ARG A 473 -4.21 -9.36 24.75
C ARG A 473 -4.04 -8.08 23.94
N ALA A 474 -4.34 -8.10 22.64
CA ALA A 474 -4.28 -6.91 21.78
C ALA A 474 -5.20 -5.79 22.27
N LEU A 475 -6.39 -6.13 22.78
CA LEU A 475 -7.32 -5.17 23.36
C LEU A 475 -6.76 -4.52 24.63
N LEU A 476 -6.22 -5.32 25.55
CA LEU A 476 -5.59 -4.82 26.78
C LEU A 476 -4.37 -3.95 26.48
N MET A 477 -3.53 -4.33 25.51
CA MET A 477 -2.41 -3.53 25.04
C MET A 477 -2.87 -2.19 24.46
N MET A 478 -3.97 -2.18 23.70
CA MET A 478 -4.53 -0.94 23.13
C MET A 478 -5.08 -0.02 24.21
N GLU A 479 -5.81 -0.55 25.19
CA GLU A 479 -6.32 0.21 26.33
C GLU A 479 -5.18 0.87 27.12
N GLU A 480 -4.14 0.09 27.39
CA GLU A 480 -2.92 0.55 28.07
C GLU A 480 -2.18 1.63 27.27
N LEU A 481 -2.06 1.47 25.96
CA LEU A 481 -1.43 2.45 25.07
C LEU A 481 -2.19 3.79 25.08
N VAL A 482 -3.53 3.75 24.93
CA VAL A 482 -4.39 4.94 24.97
C VAL A 482 -4.26 5.65 26.32
N ARG A 483 -4.21 4.90 27.42
CA ARG A 483 -4.01 5.42 28.78
C ARG A 483 -2.65 6.11 28.93
N ASN A 484 -1.57 5.45 28.53
CA ASN A 484 -0.19 5.94 28.69
C ASN A 484 0.13 7.20 27.87
N ILE A 485 -0.52 7.39 26.71
CA ILE A 485 -0.39 8.63 25.94
C ILE A 485 -1.06 9.80 26.67
N CYS A 486 -2.15 9.56 27.39
CA CYS A 486 -2.83 10.60 28.16
C CYS A 486 -2.09 10.96 29.46
N GLU A 487 -1.35 10.02 30.05
CA GLU A 487 -0.65 10.21 31.33
C GLU A 487 0.71 10.91 31.20
N SER A 488 1.05 11.74 32.21
CA SER A 488 2.27 12.56 32.27
C SER A 488 3.49 11.82 32.83
N SER A 489 3.64 10.53 32.54
CA SER A 489 4.69 9.68 33.12
C SER A 489 6.10 9.96 32.60
N SER A 490 6.23 10.61 31.44
CA SER A 490 7.51 10.99 30.83
C SER A 490 7.48 12.46 30.38
N GLY A 491 8.64 13.12 30.40
CA GLY A 491 8.76 14.54 30.07
C GLY A 491 8.31 14.85 28.64
N VAL A 492 7.72 16.03 28.44
CA VAL A 492 7.20 16.49 27.14
C VAL A 492 8.29 16.46 26.06
N ALA A 493 9.50 16.92 26.38
CA ALA A 493 10.63 16.95 25.44
C ALA A 493 11.02 15.55 24.94
N ASP A 494 11.04 14.55 25.84
CA ASP A 494 11.36 13.16 25.49
C ASP A 494 10.32 12.54 24.55
N ARG A 495 9.04 12.95 24.69
CA ARG A 495 7.94 12.46 23.85
C ARG A 495 7.93 13.04 22.44
N ILE A 496 8.59 14.16 22.20
CA ILE A 496 8.67 14.78 20.86
C ILE A 496 9.83 14.22 20.03
N THR A 497 10.82 13.63 20.70
CA THR A 497 11.96 12.99 20.04
C THR A 497 11.48 11.92 19.06
N ILE A 498 11.90 12.01 17.78
CA ILE A 498 11.57 11.08 16.68
C ILE A 498 10.08 11.10 16.23
N CYS A 499 9.23 11.97 16.78
CA CYS A 499 7.78 11.91 16.50
C CYS A 499 7.41 12.07 15.02
N PHE A 500 8.24 12.78 14.23
CA PHE A 500 8.04 12.94 12.79
C PHE A 500 8.58 11.76 11.96
N GLY A 501 9.62 11.06 12.46
CA GLY A 501 10.21 9.88 11.80
C GLY A 501 9.60 8.53 12.20
N ALA A 502 8.66 8.53 13.15
CA ALA A 502 7.84 7.38 13.49
C ALA A 502 6.41 7.57 12.96
N SER A 503 5.80 6.50 12.42
CA SER A 503 4.41 6.56 11.95
C SER A 503 3.43 6.41 13.11
N ILE A 504 3.45 7.36 14.04
CA ILE A 504 2.47 7.42 15.13
C ILE A 504 1.15 8.04 14.65
N LEU A 505 0.06 7.52 15.20
CA LEU A 505 -1.30 7.99 15.00
C LEU A 505 -1.57 9.25 15.84
N THR A 506 -2.46 10.12 15.37
CA THR A 506 -3.02 11.17 16.23
C THR A 506 -3.85 10.55 17.35
N ILE A 507 -4.03 11.25 18.47
CA ILE A 507 -4.80 10.74 19.60
C ILE A 507 -6.25 10.38 19.19
N PRO A 508 -6.98 11.21 18.40
CA PRO A 508 -8.27 10.82 17.87
C PRO A 508 -8.23 9.58 16.97
N ALA A 509 -7.22 9.45 16.11
CA ALA A 509 -7.05 8.28 15.24
C ALA A 509 -6.80 7.00 16.04
N LEU A 510 -5.93 7.06 17.05
CA LEU A 510 -5.64 5.93 17.94
C LEU A 510 -6.89 5.50 18.71
N ARG A 511 -7.64 6.46 19.26
CA ARG A 511 -8.89 6.18 19.97
C ARG A 511 -9.98 5.65 19.03
N LYS A 512 -10.00 6.06 17.75
CA LYS A 512 -10.85 5.45 16.71
C LYS A 512 -10.48 3.98 16.49
N GLU A 513 -9.20 3.65 16.32
CA GLU A 513 -8.73 2.25 16.20
C GLU A 513 -9.08 1.42 17.45
N TYR A 514 -8.99 2.00 18.65
CA TYR A 514 -9.45 1.37 19.88
C TYR A 514 -10.96 1.09 19.87
N GLY A 515 -11.78 2.06 19.47
CA GLY A 515 -13.22 1.88 19.28
C GLY A 515 -13.56 0.77 18.27
N GLU A 516 -12.86 0.72 17.14
CA GLU A 516 -13.04 -0.33 16.13
C GLU A 516 -12.60 -1.71 16.65
N LEU A 517 -11.53 -1.77 17.44
CA LEU A 517 -11.09 -3.00 18.11
C LEU A 517 -12.15 -3.49 19.12
N LEU A 518 -12.74 -2.59 19.91
CA LEU A 518 -13.87 -2.89 20.80
C LEU A 518 -15.07 -3.46 20.03
N VAL A 519 -15.43 -2.85 18.90
CA VAL A 519 -16.49 -3.36 18.00
C VAL A 519 -16.16 -4.76 17.52
N ARG A 520 -14.92 -5.00 17.06
CA ARG A 520 -14.49 -6.35 16.65
C ARG A 520 -14.59 -7.33 17.81
N CYS A 521 -14.28 -6.93 19.03
CA CYS A 521 -14.42 -7.75 20.24
C CYS A 521 -15.88 -7.94 20.72
N GLY A 522 -16.86 -7.29 20.08
CA GLY A 522 -18.28 -7.35 20.47
C GLY A 522 -18.64 -6.41 21.63
N LEU A 523 -17.73 -5.55 22.08
CA LEU A 523 -17.92 -4.60 23.19
C LEU A 523 -18.51 -3.28 22.67
N LEU A 524 -19.70 -3.35 22.07
CA LEU A 524 -20.35 -2.21 21.40
C LEU A 524 -20.68 -1.05 22.36
N GLY A 525 -21.00 -1.34 23.63
CA GLY A 525 -21.35 -0.31 24.62
C GLY A 525 -20.20 0.65 24.93
N GLU A 526 -18.99 0.13 25.11
CA GLU A 526 -17.80 0.96 25.33
C GLU A 526 -17.37 1.68 24.04
N ALA A 527 -17.49 1.01 22.89
CA ALA A 527 -17.20 1.62 21.59
C ALA A 527 -18.09 2.85 21.33
N LEU A 528 -19.39 2.79 21.67
CA LEU A 528 -20.30 3.94 21.55
C LEU A 528 -19.80 5.16 22.34
N LYS A 529 -19.37 4.97 23.60
CA LYS A 529 -18.84 6.06 24.43
C LYS A 529 -17.58 6.67 23.81
N VAL A 530 -16.69 5.84 23.26
CA VAL A 530 -15.46 6.31 22.61
C VAL A 530 -15.80 7.15 21.38
N PHE A 531 -16.69 6.67 20.49
CA PHE A 531 -17.07 7.39 19.28
C PHE A 531 -17.88 8.66 19.57
N GLU A 532 -18.73 8.66 20.60
CA GLU A 532 -19.46 9.84 21.05
C GLU A 532 -18.50 10.93 21.56
N ASN A 533 -17.52 10.55 22.39
CA ASN A 533 -16.52 11.48 22.91
C ASN A 533 -15.65 12.12 21.80
N LEU A 534 -15.40 11.39 20.71
CA LEU A 534 -14.63 11.87 19.56
C LEU A 534 -15.50 12.57 18.50
N GLU A 535 -16.82 12.63 18.69
CA GLU A 535 -17.78 13.15 17.71
C GLU A 535 -17.68 12.43 16.34
N LEU A 536 -17.34 11.13 16.35
CA LEU A 536 -17.27 10.28 15.17
C LEU A 536 -18.64 9.68 14.86
N TRP A 537 -19.53 10.50 14.30
CA TRP A 537 -20.94 10.17 14.10
C TRP A 537 -21.16 8.94 13.21
N ASP A 538 -20.37 8.77 12.13
CA ASP A 538 -20.51 7.60 11.25
C ASP A 538 -20.22 6.28 11.98
N ASN A 539 -19.15 6.24 12.77
CA ASN A 539 -18.80 5.06 13.58
C ASN A 539 -19.89 4.78 14.63
N LEU A 540 -20.45 5.82 15.23
CA LEU A 540 -21.52 5.70 16.22
C LEU A 540 -22.81 5.15 15.60
N ILE A 541 -23.22 5.69 14.45
CA ILE A 541 -24.37 5.24 13.66
C ILE A 541 -24.17 3.79 13.21
N TYR A 542 -22.97 3.45 12.73
CA TYR A 542 -22.61 2.08 12.39
C TYR A 542 -22.79 1.13 13.59
N CYS A 543 -22.36 1.52 14.79
CA CYS A 543 -22.58 0.73 16.00
C CYS A 543 -24.08 0.57 16.34
N TYR A 544 -24.89 1.61 16.20
CA TYR A 544 -26.35 1.50 16.39
C TYR A 544 -27.01 0.58 15.36
N CYS A 545 -26.55 0.61 14.11
CA CYS A 545 -27.00 -0.30 13.06
C CYS A 545 -26.62 -1.75 13.38
N LEU A 546 -25.41 -2.01 13.89
CA LEU A 546 -24.99 -3.34 14.36
C LEU A 546 -25.81 -3.83 15.56
N LEU A 547 -26.28 -2.92 16.41
CA LEU A 547 -27.22 -3.20 17.51
C LEU A 547 -28.67 -3.37 17.05
N GLU A 548 -28.95 -3.28 15.75
CA GLU A 548 -30.29 -3.30 15.14
C GLU A 548 -31.21 -2.15 15.63
N LYS A 549 -30.65 -1.11 16.24
CA LYS A 549 -31.36 0.07 16.77
C LYS A 549 -31.36 1.23 15.77
N LYS A 550 -31.88 1.00 14.57
CA LYS A 550 -31.90 2.02 13.49
C LYS A 550 -32.68 3.28 13.86
N SER A 551 -33.79 3.16 14.61
CA SER A 551 -34.58 4.32 15.05
C SER A 551 -33.78 5.24 15.96
N ALA A 552 -33.05 4.68 16.93
CA ALA A 552 -32.20 5.45 17.84
C ALA A 552 -31.07 6.17 17.09
N ALA A 553 -30.52 5.56 16.03
CA ALA A 553 -29.56 6.23 15.16
C ALA A 553 -30.17 7.43 14.45
N VAL A 554 -31.37 7.27 13.87
CA VAL A 554 -32.11 8.35 13.20
C VAL A 554 -32.46 9.48 14.18
N ASP A 555 -32.94 9.14 15.37
CA ASP A 555 -33.26 10.12 16.43
C ASP A 555 -32.02 10.92 16.85
N LEU A 556 -30.88 10.24 17.00
CA LEU A 556 -29.61 10.89 17.32
C LEU A 556 -29.15 11.82 16.20
N ILE A 557 -29.23 11.38 14.93
CA ILE A 557 -28.86 12.21 13.79
C ILE A 557 -29.76 13.45 13.71
N ASN A 558 -31.07 13.28 13.85
CA ASN A 558 -32.03 14.38 13.84
C ASN A 558 -31.79 15.36 15.00
N ALA A 559 -31.50 14.85 16.20
CA ALA A 559 -31.13 15.67 17.34
C ALA A 559 -29.87 16.52 17.04
N ARG A 560 -28.87 15.96 16.37
CA ARG A 560 -27.65 16.70 15.97
C ARG A 560 -27.91 17.69 14.83
N LEU A 561 -28.68 17.31 13.82
CA LEU A 561 -29.11 18.21 12.74
C LEU A 561 -29.92 19.39 13.27
N SER A 562 -30.64 19.24 14.39
CA SER A 562 -31.33 20.37 15.03
C SER A 562 -30.37 21.44 15.59
N VAL A 563 -29.14 21.03 15.96
CA VAL A 563 -28.09 21.93 16.46
C VAL A 563 -27.23 22.46 15.30
N THR A 564 -26.84 21.59 14.37
CA THR A 564 -25.97 21.90 13.23
C THR A 564 -26.65 21.52 11.90
N PRO A 565 -27.63 22.31 11.42
CA PRO A 565 -28.41 21.96 10.23
C PRO A 565 -27.62 22.03 8.93
N HIS A 566 -26.49 22.73 8.93
CA HIS A 566 -25.63 22.92 7.75
C HIS A 566 -24.51 21.86 7.62
N ASP A 567 -24.46 20.83 8.48
CA ASP A 567 -23.43 19.79 8.38
C ASP A 567 -23.80 18.73 7.32
N PRO A 568 -23.11 18.69 6.16
CA PRO A 568 -23.41 17.73 5.11
C PRO A 568 -23.13 16.27 5.52
N ARG A 569 -22.27 16.02 6.51
CA ARG A 569 -21.95 14.65 6.95
C ARG A 569 -23.14 14.00 7.58
N LEU A 570 -23.79 14.67 8.53
CA LEU A 570 -24.96 14.16 9.22
C LEU A 570 -26.12 13.88 8.25
N TRP A 571 -26.31 14.73 7.24
CA TRP A 571 -27.26 14.48 6.16
C TRP A 571 -26.90 13.24 5.33
N CYS A 572 -25.61 13.04 5.01
CA CYS A 572 -25.17 11.81 4.35
C CYS A 572 -25.41 10.58 5.23
N SER A 573 -25.05 10.63 6.51
CA SER A 573 -25.27 9.50 7.41
C SER A 573 -26.76 9.19 7.60
N LEU A 574 -27.63 10.22 7.60
CA LEU A 574 -29.08 10.04 7.60
C LEU A 574 -29.55 9.31 6.33
N GLY A 575 -29.06 9.73 5.17
CA GLY A 575 -29.32 9.08 3.89
C GLY A 575 -28.84 7.63 3.87
N ASP A 576 -27.65 7.34 4.42
CA ASP A 576 -27.09 5.98 4.50
C ASP A 576 -27.96 5.04 5.38
N VAL A 577 -28.58 5.56 6.45
CA VAL A 577 -29.46 4.79 7.36
C VAL A 577 -30.87 4.62 6.81
N THR A 578 -31.42 5.68 6.22
CA THR A 578 -32.81 5.72 5.71
C THR A 578 -32.94 5.23 4.28
N ASN A 579 -31.82 5.16 3.55
CA ASN A 579 -31.73 4.91 2.12
C ASN A 579 -32.55 5.90 1.28
N ASP A 580 -32.57 7.18 1.69
CA ASP A 580 -33.30 8.27 1.04
C ASP A 580 -32.35 9.25 0.34
N ASP A 581 -32.57 9.43 -0.97
CA ASP A 581 -31.80 10.35 -1.81
C ASP A 581 -31.95 11.81 -1.40
N TYR A 582 -33.11 12.19 -0.87
CA TYR A 582 -33.38 13.56 -0.46
C TYR A 582 -32.34 14.04 0.57
N CYS A 583 -31.90 13.14 1.45
CA CYS A 583 -30.88 13.45 2.45
C CYS A 583 -29.54 13.79 1.79
N PHE A 584 -29.14 13.10 0.73
CA PHE A 584 -27.91 13.39 0.00
C PHE A 584 -28.03 14.67 -0.86
N GLU A 585 -29.21 14.93 -1.44
CA GLU A 585 -29.48 16.19 -2.15
C GLU A 585 -29.39 17.38 -1.19
N LYS A 586 -29.96 17.26 0.01
CA LYS A 586 -29.80 18.26 1.08
C LYS A 586 -28.36 18.42 1.52
N ALA A 587 -27.59 17.33 1.64
CA ALA A 587 -26.16 17.41 1.91
C ALA A 587 -25.39 18.20 0.84
N LEU A 588 -25.79 18.10 -0.44
CA LEU A 588 -25.21 18.90 -1.52
C LEU A 588 -25.62 20.37 -1.46
N GLU A 589 -26.88 20.66 -1.15
CA GLU A 589 -27.37 22.02 -0.97
C GLU A 589 -26.61 22.74 0.16
N VAL A 590 -26.55 22.14 1.35
CA VAL A 590 -25.88 22.78 2.51
C VAL A 590 -24.37 22.90 2.34
N SER A 591 -23.76 22.03 1.52
CA SER A 591 -22.32 22.10 1.23
C SER A 591 -21.98 22.95 0.00
N ASN A 592 -22.95 23.63 -0.63
CA ASN A 592 -22.75 24.36 -1.89
C ASN A 592 -22.07 23.48 -2.97
N ASN A 593 -22.53 22.24 -3.13
CA ASN A 593 -22.02 21.23 -4.06
C ASN A 593 -20.56 20.77 -3.83
N LYS A 594 -20.00 21.01 -2.64
CA LYS A 594 -18.62 20.63 -2.28
C LYS A 594 -18.51 19.24 -1.63
N SER A 595 -19.61 18.64 -1.17
CA SER A 595 -19.56 17.31 -0.54
C SER A 595 -19.33 16.19 -1.56
N ALA A 596 -18.09 15.67 -1.60
CA ALA A 596 -17.74 14.51 -2.42
C ALA A 596 -18.50 13.25 -1.98
N ARG A 597 -18.64 13.01 -0.66
CA ARG A 597 -19.42 11.87 -0.14
C ARG A 597 -20.86 11.89 -0.62
N ALA A 598 -21.55 13.02 -0.57
CA ALA A 598 -22.95 13.11 -1.02
C ALA A 598 -23.10 12.75 -2.51
N LYS A 599 -22.20 13.24 -3.38
CA LYS A 599 -22.19 12.85 -4.81
C LYS A 599 -21.93 11.36 -5.00
N ARG A 600 -20.99 10.78 -4.24
CA ARG A 600 -20.70 9.33 -4.27
C ARG A 600 -21.93 8.50 -3.87
N SER A 601 -22.64 8.89 -2.81
CA SER A 601 -23.84 8.19 -2.36
C SER A 601 -24.99 8.30 -3.36
N LEU A 602 -25.25 9.49 -3.92
CA LEU A 602 -26.24 9.66 -5.01
C LEU A 602 -25.87 8.85 -6.26
N ALA A 603 -24.58 8.80 -6.60
CA ALA A 603 -24.10 8.01 -7.72
C ALA A 603 -24.34 6.52 -7.51
N ARG A 604 -24.14 6.02 -6.28
CA ARG A 604 -24.45 4.63 -5.90
C ARG A 604 -25.95 4.34 -6.00
N SER A 605 -26.79 5.21 -5.44
CA SER A 605 -28.25 5.08 -5.54
C SER A 605 -28.75 5.09 -7.00
N ALA A 606 -28.21 5.99 -7.84
CA ALA A 606 -28.50 6.01 -9.28
C ALA A 606 -28.08 4.71 -9.97
N TYR A 607 -26.91 4.15 -9.64
CA TYR A 607 -26.44 2.86 -10.16
C TYR A 607 -27.37 1.71 -9.78
N GLU A 608 -27.82 1.65 -8.52
CA GLU A 608 -28.73 0.62 -8.01
C GLU A 608 -30.11 0.68 -8.68
N ARG A 609 -30.58 1.88 -9.04
CA ARG A 609 -31.81 2.08 -9.82
C ARG A 609 -31.65 1.80 -11.32
N GLY A 610 -30.43 1.54 -11.79
CA GLY A 610 -30.14 1.29 -13.20
C GLY A 610 -29.95 2.56 -14.06
N ASP A 611 -29.93 3.75 -13.46
CA ASP A 611 -29.63 5.00 -14.15
C ASP A 611 -28.11 5.20 -14.22
N TYR A 612 -27.47 4.43 -15.10
CA TYR A 612 -26.02 4.35 -15.21
C TYR A 612 -25.39 5.63 -15.76
N GLU A 613 -26.08 6.38 -16.62
CA GLU A 613 -25.58 7.65 -17.14
C GLU A 613 -25.54 8.74 -16.07
N LYS A 614 -26.63 8.88 -15.28
CA LYS A 614 -26.62 9.79 -14.14
C LYS A 614 -25.57 9.38 -13.11
N SER A 615 -25.44 8.08 -12.83
CA SER A 615 -24.41 7.55 -11.93
C SER A 615 -23.00 7.91 -12.40
N LYS A 616 -22.70 7.72 -13.69
CA LYS A 616 -21.40 8.07 -14.29
C LYS A 616 -21.06 9.54 -14.07
N VAL A 617 -21.97 10.47 -14.41
CA VAL A 617 -21.76 11.92 -14.26
C VAL A 617 -21.55 12.32 -12.80
N LEU A 618 -22.31 11.73 -11.86
CA LEU A 618 -22.15 12.00 -10.44
C LEU A 618 -20.81 11.48 -9.90
N TRP A 619 -20.37 10.28 -10.33
CA TRP A 619 -19.07 9.74 -9.99
C TRP A 619 -17.92 10.59 -10.57
N GLU A 620 -18.02 11.05 -11.82
CA GLU A 620 -17.04 11.98 -12.42
C GLU A 620 -16.92 13.26 -11.61
N SER A 621 -18.06 13.85 -11.23
CA SER A 621 -18.09 15.05 -10.40
C SER A 621 -17.50 14.80 -9.01
N ALA A 622 -17.72 13.62 -8.42
CA ALA A 622 -17.12 13.23 -7.15
C ALA A 622 -15.60 13.07 -7.25
N MET A 623 -15.10 12.39 -8.29
CA MET A 623 -13.66 12.16 -8.51
C MET A 623 -12.90 13.43 -8.93
N ALA A 624 -13.59 14.39 -9.56
CA ALA A 624 -13.02 15.71 -9.82
C ALA A 624 -12.78 16.52 -8.54
N MET A 625 -13.55 16.27 -7.46
CA MET A 625 -13.36 16.92 -6.16
C MET A 625 -12.34 16.20 -5.29
N ASN A 626 -12.42 14.86 -5.22
CA ASN A 626 -11.42 14.04 -4.55
C ASN A 626 -10.99 12.88 -5.45
N SER A 627 -9.82 13.03 -6.08
CA SER A 627 -9.25 12.04 -7.00
C SER A 627 -8.48 10.92 -6.28
N LEU A 628 -8.13 11.08 -5.00
CA LEU A 628 -7.36 10.09 -4.22
C LEU A 628 -8.30 9.07 -3.54
N HIS A 629 -9.28 8.56 -4.28
CA HIS A 629 -10.25 7.58 -3.79
C HIS A 629 -10.37 6.37 -4.73
N PRO A 630 -9.59 5.28 -4.52
CA PRO A 630 -9.54 4.13 -5.43
C PRO A 630 -10.90 3.49 -5.69
N GLY A 631 -11.71 3.31 -4.63
CA GLY A 631 -13.05 2.73 -4.72
C GLY A 631 -14.03 3.57 -5.56
N GLY A 632 -13.82 4.89 -5.60
CA GLY A 632 -14.62 5.80 -6.42
C GLY A 632 -14.31 5.67 -7.91
N TRP A 633 -13.03 5.58 -8.26
CA TRP A 633 -12.60 5.32 -9.64
C TRP A 633 -13.06 3.96 -10.15
N PHE A 634 -13.01 2.92 -9.30
CA PHE A 634 -13.59 1.61 -9.63
C PHE A 634 -15.11 1.71 -9.87
N SER A 635 -15.83 2.42 -9.01
CA SER A 635 -17.28 2.62 -9.13
C SER A 635 -17.64 3.43 -10.37
N LEU A 636 -16.86 4.46 -10.71
CA LEU A 636 -16.98 5.21 -11.97
C LEU A 636 -16.77 4.29 -13.17
N GLY A 637 -15.72 3.47 -13.15
CA GLY A 637 -15.44 2.49 -14.21
C GLY A 637 -16.59 1.51 -14.41
N ALA A 638 -17.17 1.01 -13.32
CA ALA A 638 -18.33 0.11 -13.35
C ALA A 638 -19.60 0.81 -13.88
N ALA A 639 -19.88 2.04 -13.44
CA ALA A 639 -21.00 2.84 -13.94
C ALA A 639 -20.87 3.14 -15.43
N ALA A 640 -19.69 3.57 -15.88
CA ALA A 640 -19.38 3.83 -17.29
C ALA A 640 -19.51 2.55 -18.15
N LEU A 641 -19.03 1.41 -17.66
CA LEU A 641 -19.16 0.14 -18.36
C LEU A 641 -20.63 -0.25 -18.56
N LYS A 642 -21.48 -0.07 -17.53
CA LYS A 642 -22.92 -0.32 -17.63
C LYS A 642 -23.64 0.70 -18.52
N ALA A 643 -23.17 1.94 -18.54
CA ALA A 643 -23.58 2.97 -19.49
C ALA A 643 -23.06 2.73 -20.93
N ARG A 644 -22.26 1.67 -21.16
CA ARG A 644 -21.62 1.31 -22.45
C ARG A 644 -20.58 2.33 -22.94
N ASP A 645 -20.06 3.14 -22.04
CA ASP A 645 -18.95 4.06 -22.28
C ASP A 645 -17.61 3.36 -21.99
N ILE A 646 -17.10 2.64 -23.00
CA ILE A 646 -15.93 1.77 -22.86
C ILE A 646 -14.64 2.56 -22.58
N GLU A 647 -14.48 3.74 -23.18
CA GLU A 647 -13.28 4.56 -22.98
C GLU A 647 -13.26 5.10 -21.55
N LYS A 648 -14.38 5.66 -21.07
CA LYS A 648 -14.46 6.14 -19.69
C LYS A 648 -14.33 5.02 -18.67
N ALA A 649 -14.86 3.84 -18.97
CA ALA A 649 -14.68 2.67 -18.12
C ALA A 649 -13.20 2.29 -17.98
N LEU A 650 -12.46 2.30 -19.09
CA LEU A 650 -11.03 2.00 -19.11
C LEU A 650 -10.23 3.02 -18.30
N ASP A 651 -10.52 4.31 -18.49
CA ASP A 651 -9.91 5.41 -17.72
C ASP A 651 -10.19 5.23 -16.23
N GLY A 652 -11.44 4.97 -15.85
CA GLY A 652 -11.85 4.78 -14.47
C GLY A 652 -11.12 3.61 -13.79
N PHE A 653 -11.07 2.45 -14.43
CA PHE A 653 -10.33 1.32 -13.87
C PHE A 653 -8.82 1.53 -13.87
N THR A 654 -8.28 2.24 -14.87
CA THR A 654 -6.84 2.55 -14.92
C THR A 654 -6.43 3.49 -13.79
N CYS A 655 -7.23 4.53 -13.51
CA CYS A 655 -7.02 5.37 -12.33
C CYS A 655 -7.16 4.57 -11.03
N ALA A 656 -8.10 3.63 -10.96
CA ALA A 656 -8.25 2.76 -9.79
C ALA A 656 -6.99 1.92 -9.51
N VAL A 657 -6.38 1.30 -10.53
CA VAL A 657 -5.15 0.50 -10.35
C VAL A 657 -3.89 1.34 -10.17
N GLN A 658 -3.88 2.60 -10.62
CA GLN A 658 -2.77 3.51 -10.32
C GLN A 658 -2.73 3.90 -8.84
N LEU A 659 -3.90 4.00 -8.20
CA LEU A 659 -4.02 4.32 -6.77
C LEU A 659 -3.98 3.07 -5.89
N ASP A 660 -4.55 1.96 -6.37
CA ASP A 660 -4.54 0.65 -5.71
C ASP A 660 -4.09 -0.44 -6.70
N PRO A 661 -2.77 -0.65 -6.86
CA PRO A 661 -2.22 -1.65 -7.76
C PRO A 661 -2.65 -3.08 -7.46
N GLU A 662 -3.11 -3.36 -6.23
CA GLU A 662 -3.49 -4.69 -5.77
C GLU A 662 -4.93 -5.05 -6.11
N ASN A 663 -5.70 -4.12 -6.68
CA ASN A 663 -7.08 -4.36 -7.05
C ASN A 663 -7.19 -5.29 -8.27
N GLY A 664 -7.17 -6.60 -8.01
CA GLY A 664 -7.30 -7.63 -9.03
C GLY A 664 -8.63 -7.61 -9.81
N GLU A 665 -9.70 -7.02 -9.25
CA GLU A 665 -10.97 -6.84 -9.99
C GLU A 665 -10.86 -5.74 -11.04
N ALA A 666 -10.21 -4.62 -10.68
CA ALA A 666 -9.96 -3.53 -11.60
C ALA A 666 -9.08 -4.00 -12.77
N TRP A 667 -8.00 -4.73 -12.49
CA TRP A 667 -7.16 -5.35 -13.53
C TRP A 667 -7.93 -6.32 -14.42
N ASN A 668 -8.82 -7.15 -13.85
CA ASN A 668 -9.69 -8.04 -14.63
C ASN A 668 -10.62 -7.24 -15.56
N ASN A 669 -11.23 -6.16 -15.06
CA ASN A 669 -12.11 -5.32 -15.88
C ASN A 669 -11.34 -4.60 -17.00
N ILE A 670 -10.12 -4.09 -16.73
CA ILE A 670 -9.22 -3.54 -17.76
C ILE A 670 -8.93 -4.59 -18.84
N ALA A 671 -8.61 -5.82 -18.44
CA ALA A 671 -8.32 -6.91 -19.37
C ALA A 671 -9.53 -7.23 -20.27
N CYS A 672 -10.71 -7.38 -19.68
CA CYS A 672 -11.96 -7.58 -20.42
C CYS A 672 -12.27 -6.43 -21.38
N LEU A 673 -12.03 -5.17 -20.98
CA LEU A 673 -12.21 -4.02 -21.86
C LEU A 673 -11.24 -4.03 -23.05
N HIS A 674 -9.98 -4.43 -22.82
CA HIS A 674 -9.03 -4.63 -23.89
C HIS A 674 -9.43 -5.77 -24.84
N MET A 675 -10.03 -6.85 -24.34
CA MET A 675 -10.61 -7.91 -25.19
C MET A 675 -11.73 -7.35 -26.09
N ILE A 676 -12.65 -6.55 -25.55
CA ILE A 676 -13.73 -5.91 -26.31
C ILE A 676 -13.15 -5.01 -27.42
N LYS A 677 -12.06 -4.29 -27.11
CA LYS A 677 -11.33 -3.45 -28.08
C LYS A 677 -10.43 -4.24 -29.04
N LYS A 678 -10.43 -5.59 -28.98
CA LYS A 678 -9.57 -6.50 -29.76
C LYS A 678 -8.06 -6.26 -29.57
N LYS A 679 -7.67 -5.71 -28.41
CA LYS A 679 -6.28 -5.47 -28.00
C LYS A 679 -5.78 -6.64 -27.15
N ASN A 680 -5.59 -7.79 -27.78
CA ASN A 680 -5.35 -9.06 -27.08
C ASN A 680 -4.01 -9.10 -26.33
N LYS A 681 -2.97 -8.42 -26.84
CA LYS A 681 -1.66 -8.34 -26.16
C LYS A 681 -1.77 -7.60 -24.83
N GLU A 682 -2.43 -6.45 -24.82
CA GLU A 682 -2.68 -5.63 -23.63
C GLU A 682 -3.61 -6.35 -22.64
N ALA A 683 -4.65 -7.03 -23.14
CA ALA A 683 -5.51 -7.87 -22.31
C ALA A 683 -4.73 -8.99 -21.59
N CYS A 684 -3.81 -9.66 -22.29
CA CYS A 684 -2.97 -10.70 -21.72
C CYS A 684 -2.10 -10.16 -20.57
N ILE A 685 -1.51 -8.96 -20.73
CA ILE A 685 -0.70 -8.31 -19.69
C ILE A 685 -1.59 -7.97 -18.48
N ALA A 686 -2.75 -7.36 -18.68
CA ALA A 686 -3.66 -7.00 -17.60
C ALA A 686 -4.19 -8.23 -16.84
N PHE A 687 -4.48 -9.34 -17.52
CA PHE A 687 -4.84 -10.59 -16.84
C PHE A 687 -3.69 -11.17 -16.01
N LYS A 688 -2.44 -11.08 -16.47
CA LYS A 688 -1.28 -11.49 -15.67
C LYS A 688 -1.20 -10.70 -14.38
N GLU A 689 -1.40 -9.38 -14.43
CA GLU A 689 -1.47 -8.54 -13.23
C GLU A 689 -2.65 -8.93 -12.33
N ALA A 690 -3.86 -9.12 -12.88
CA ALA A 690 -5.03 -9.56 -12.11
C ALA A 690 -4.78 -10.89 -11.36
N LEU A 691 -4.13 -11.86 -12.03
CA LEU A 691 -3.81 -13.18 -11.48
C LEU A 691 -2.75 -13.12 -10.36
N LYS A 692 -1.90 -12.08 -10.33
CA LYS A 692 -1.01 -11.81 -9.18
C LYS A 692 -1.77 -11.43 -7.91
N PHE A 693 -3.06 -11.12 -7.96
CA PHE A 693 -3.83 -10.78 -6.76
C PHE A 693 -5.03 -11.73 -6.54
N LYS A 694 -5.68 -12.18 -7.63
CA LYS A 694 -6.86 -13.08 -7.58
C LYS A 694 -6.62 -14.44 -8.23
N ARG A 695 -5.67 -15.21 -7.72
CA ARG A 695 -5.34 -16.55 -8.27
C ARG A 695 -6.43 -17.62 -8.08
N ASN A 696 -7.35 -17.43 -7.13
CA ASN A 696 -8.36 -18.44 -6.78
C ASN A 696 -9.65 -18.34 -7.61
N SER A 697 -9.74 -17.42 -8.58
CA SER A 697 -10.90 -17.30 -9.47
C SER A 697 -10.69 -18.11 -10.74
N TRP A 698 -11.50 -19.16 -10.93
CA TRP A 698 -11.46 -19.96 -12.16
C TRP A 698 -11.92 -19.16 -13.39
N GLN A 699 -12.83 -18.19 -13.23
CA GLN A 699 -13.31 -17.32 -14.31
C GLN A 699 -12.16 -16.51 -14.92
N LEU A 700 -11.28 -16.00 -14.05
CA LEU A 700 -10.13 -15.20 -14.46
C LEU A 700 -9.13 -16.04 -15.26
N TRP A 701 -8.88 -17.28 -14.82
CA TRP A 701 -8.05 -18.24 -15.55
C TRP A 701 -8.66 -18.66 -16.89
N GLU A 702 -9.97 -18.81 -16.97
CA GLU A 702 -10.67 -19.15 -18.23
C GLU A 702 -10.54 -18.02 -19.26
N ASN A 703 -10.82 -16.77 -18.86
CA ASN A 703 -10.64 -15.61 -19.73
C ASN A 703 -9.16 -15.44 -20.15
N TYR A 704 -8.23 -15.66 -19.22
CA TYR A 704 -6.79 -15.62 -19.52
C TYR A 704 -6.36 -16.73 -20.48
N ALA A 705 -6.94 -17.93 -20.38
CA ALA A 705 -6.68 -19.02 -21.30
C ALA A 705 -7.10 -18.65 -22.73
N GLN A 706 -8.31 -18.10 -22.89
CA GLN A 706 -8.81 -17.64 -24.19
C GLN A 706 -7.90 -16.57 -24.82
N VAL A 707 -7.59 -15.52 -24.07
CA VAL A 707 -6.72 -14.44 -24.58
C VAL A 707 -5.31 -14.94 -24.87
N SER A 708 -4.79 -15.88 -24.09
CA SER A 708 -3.47 -16.46 -24.33
C SER A 708 -3.42 -17.23 -25.64
N VAL A 709 -4.50 -17.93 -26.01
CA VAL A 709 -4.63 -18.55 -27.34
C VAL A 709 -4.68 -17.47 -28.43
N ASP A 710 -5.49 -16.43 -28.25
CA ASP A 710 -5.64 -15.36 -29.25
C ASP A 710 -4.33 -14.58 -29.51
N VAL A 711 -3.42 -14.54 -28.52
CA VAL A 711 -2.07 -13.95 -28.66
C VAL A 711 -1.05 -14.95 -29.24
N GLY A 712 -1.36 -16.25 -29.24
CA GLY A 712 -0.46 -17.32 -29.68
C GLY A 712 0.42 -17.91 -28.58
N ASN A 713 0.22 -17.52 -27.31
CA ASN A 713 0.97 -18.05 -26.16
C ASN A 713 0.35 -19.37 -25.67
N LEU A 714 0.49 -20.43 -26.47
CA LEU A 714 -0.16 -21.74 -26.24
C LEU A 714 0.23 -22.39 -24.90
N ALA A 715 1.47 -22.24 -24.45
CA ALA A 715 1.92 -22.83 -23.18
C ALA A 715 1.17 -22.23 -21.98
N GLN A 716 1.04 -20.90 -21.95
CA GLN A 716 0.31 -20.18 -20.90
C GLN A 716 -1.19 -20.48 -20.94
N ALA A 717 -1.76 -20.68 -22.14
CA ALA A 717 -3.15 -21.11 -22.27
C ALA A 717 -3.39 -22.49 -21.64
N LEU A 718 -2.51 -23.48 -21.90
CA LEU A 718 -2.62 -24.82 -21.33
C LEU A 718 -2.43 -24.83 -19.81
N GLU A 719 -1.48 -24.05 -19.30
CA GLU A 719 -1.29 -23.84 -17.85
C GLU A 719 -2.55 -23.24 -17.21
N ALA A 720 -3.16 -22.24 -17.87
CA ALA A 720 -4.39 -21.62 -17.39
C ALA A 720 -5.56 -22.62 -17.36
N VAL A 721 -5.73 -23.45 -18.39
CA VAL A 721 -6.74 -24.53 -18.39
C VAL A 721 -6.48 -25.55 -17.28
N GLN A 722 -5.21 -25.88 -17.01
CA GLN A 722 -4.87 -26.75 -15.89
C GLN A 722 -5.29 -26.14 -14.54
N MET A 723 -5.06 -24.83 -14.34
CA MET A 723 -5.51 -24.13 -13.14
C MET A 723 -7.05 -24.11 -13.02
N VAL A 724 -7.79 -23.94 -14.12
CA VAL A 724 -9.26 -24.04 -14.12
C VAL A 724 -9.71 -25.43 -13.67
N LEU A 725 -9.07 -26.49 -14.17
CA LEU A 725 -9.35 -27.87 -13.76
C LEU A 725 -9.04 -28.09 -12.27
N GLU A 726 -7.93 -27.54 -11.77
CA GLU A 726 -7.57 -27.61 -10.34
C GLU A 726 -8.61 -26.94 -9.46
N LEU A 727 -8.98 -25.69 -9.77
CA LEU A 727 -9.90 -24.89 -8.97
C LEU A 727 -11.34 -25.41 -9.03
N THR A 728 -11.75 -26.04 -10.13
CA THR A 728 -13.10 -26.58 -10.29
C THR A 728 -13.21 -28.06 -9.93
N ASN A 729 -12.16 -28.68 -9.36
CA ASN A 729 -12.10 -30.13 -9.10
C ASN A 729 -12.44 -30.96 -10.34
N ASN A 730 -11.89 -30.57 -11.50
CA ASN A 730 -12.03 -31.17 -12.82
C ASN A 730 -13.47 -31.18 -13.38
N LYS A 731 -14.34 -30.27 -12.93
CA LYS A 731 -15.72 -30.16 -13.42
C LYS A 731 -15.86 -29.32 -14.67
N ARG A 732 -14.95 -28.36 -14.90
CA ARG A 732 -15.05 -27.38 -15.99
C ARG A 732 -13.80 -27.41 -16.84
N ALA A 733 -13.98 -27.51 -18.15
CA ALA A 733 -12.94 -27.37 -19.15
C ALA A 733 -13.54 -26.71 -20.39
N ASP A 734 -12.91 -25.65 -20.89
CA ASP A 734 -13.28 -25.06 -22.17
C ASP A 734 -12.67 -25.89 -23.31
N VAL A 735 -13.52 -26.65 -23.99
CA VAL A 735 -13.11 -27.51 -25.10
C VAL A 735 -12.71 -26.69 -26.34
N ALA A 736 -13.29 -25.50 -26.54
CA ALA A 736 -12.99 -24.65 -27.69
C ALA A 736 -11.56 -24.10 -27.62
N VAL A 737 -11.10 -23.74 -26.41
CA VAL A 737 -9.71 -23.35 -26.15
C VAL A 737 -8.76 -24.50 -26.47
N LEU A 738 -9.07 -25.72 -26.01
CA LEU A 738 -8.23 -26.91 -26.27
C LEU A 738 -8.21 -27.28 -27.76
N GLU A 739 -9.34 -27.14 -28.45
CA GLU A 739 -9.43 -27.37 -29.89
C GLU A 739 -8.58 -26.38 -30.68
N SER A 740 -8.63 -25.10 -30.32
CA SER A 740 -7.82 -24.04 -30.93
C SER A 740 -6.32 -24.27 -30.71
N VAL A 741 -5.92 -24.65 -29.50
CA VAL A 741 -4.52 -25.01 -29.21
C VAL A 741 -4.07 -26.21 -30.03
N MET A 742 -4.89 -27.25 -30.14
CA MET A 742 -4.55 -28.44 -30.92
C MET A 742 -4.39 -28.13 -32.41
N LEU A 743 -5.28 -27.31 -32.98
CA LEU A 743 -5.18 -26.89 -34.38
C LEU A 743 -3.88 -26.13 -34.67
N GLU A 744 -3.45 -25.25 -33.76
CA GLU A 744 -2.20 -24.52 -33.94
C GLU A 744 -0.95 -25.42 -33.80
N ILE A 745 -1.01 -26.43 -32.91
CA ILE A 745 0.04 -27.46 -32.80
C ILE A 745 0.09 -28.30 -34.09
N GLU A 746 -1.05 -28.73 -34.63
CA GLU A 746 -1.14 -29.47 -35.90
C GLU A 746 -0.53 -28.66 -37.04
N LYS A 747 -0.94 -27.40 -37.19
CA LYS A 747 -0.43 -26.47 -38.21
C LYS A 747 1.09 -26.27 -38.10
N SER A 748 1.59 -26.08 -36.88
CA SER A 748 3.04 -25.93 -36.62
C SER A 748 3.83 -27.20 -36.97
N THR A 749 3.22 -28.37 -36.78
CA THR A 749 3.84 -29.66 -37.11
C THR A 749 3.82 -29.93 -38.62
N SER A 750 2.70 -29.63 -39.31
CA SER A 750 2.58 -29.80 -40.77
C SER A 750 3.45 -28.83 -41.56
N THR A 751 3.51 -27.56 -41.16
CA THR A 751 4.37 -26.55 -41.83
C THR A 751 5.84 -27.00 -41.87
N ARG A 752 6.29 -27.75 -40.85
CA ARG A 752 7.63 -28.32 -40.85
C ARG A 752 7.85 -29.48 -41.81
N GLN A 753 6.89 -30.39 -41.94
CA GLN A 753 7.00 -31.52 -42.88
C GLN A 753 7.24 -31.01 -44.30
N PHE A 754 6.55 -29.94 -44.71
CA PHE A 754 6.79 -29.27 -46.00
C PHE A 754 8.19 -28.65 -46.11
N THR A 755 8.67 -27.94 -45.08
CA THR A 755 10.03 -27.35 -45.13
C THR A 755 11.16 -28.40 -45.15
N SER A 756 10.97 -29.56 -44.52
CA SER A 756 11.95 -30.65 -44.56
C SER A 756 11.99 -31.39 -45.90
N GLU A 757 10.89 -31.35 -46.66
CA GLU A 757 10.82 -31.93 -48.00
C GLU A 757 11.45 -31.00 -49.07
N GLU A 758 11.28 -29.68 -48.95
CA GLU A 758 11.92 -28.70 -49.86
C GLU A 758 13.45 -28.58 -49.69
N LEU A 759 13.99 -28.91 -48.51
CA LEU A 759 15.44 -28.92 -48.24
C LEU A 759 16.17 -30.18 -48.76
N ASN A 760 15.44 -31.15 -49.35
CA ASN A 760 15.99 -32.41 -49.84
C ASN A 760 16.19 -32.47 -51.38
N ASP A 761 16.06 -31.35 -52.10
CA ASP A 761 16.47 -31.26 -53.51
C ASP A 761 17.97 -30.90 -53.62
N PRO A 762 18.86 -31.77 -54.14
CA PRO A 762 20.31 -31.53 -54.16
C PRO A 762 20.78 -30.48 -55.19
N SER A 763 19.86 -29.76 -55.85
CA SER A 763 20.15 -29.11 -57.13
C SER A 763 20.14 -27.57 -57.16
N GLN A 764 20.16 -26.83 -56.04
CA GLN A 764 20.37 -25.37 -56.07
C GLN A 764 21.40 -24.83 -55.06
N PRO A 765 22.27 -23.87 -55.47
CA PRO A 765 23.29 -23.32 -54.61
C PRO A 765 22.72 -22.26 -53.66
N SER A 766 23.24 -22.28 -52.44
CA SER A 766 23.07 -21.28 -51.39
C SER A 766 23.43 -19.87 -51.88
N ASN A 767 22.44 -18.98 -52.05
CA ASN A 767 22.58 -17.51 -51.91
C ASN A 767 21.25 -16.78 -52.12
N ALA A 768 20.67 -16.21 -51.04
CA ALA A 768 19.86 -14.97 -51.00
C ALA A 768 19.48 -14.71 -49.53
N ILE A 769 20.26 -13.93 -48.79
CA ILE A 769 20.02 -12.51 -48.46
C ILE A 769 18.72 -12.28 -47.66
N ASN A 770 18.93 -11.97 -46.38
CA ASN A 770 18.08 -11.17 -45.50
C ASN A 770 17.46 -9.99 -46.26
N GLU A 771 16.13 -9.93 -46.36
CA GLU A 771 15.36 -8.68 -46.30
C GLU A 771 13.85 -8.98 -46.35
N SER A 772 13.23 -9.13 -45.18
CA SER A 772 11.87 -8.60 -44.91
C SER A 772 11.58 -8.69 -43.42
N ALA A 773 11.78 -7.55 -42.75
CA ALA A 773 11.32 -7.34 -41.39
C ALA A 773 9.78 -7.22 -41.36
N ASN A 774 9.22 -7.71 -40.24
CA ASN A 774 7.86 -7.46 -39.72
C ASN A 774 6.72 -8.41 -40.16
N THR A 775 6.82 -9.68 -39.75
CA THR A 775 5.69 -10.42 -39.17
C THR A 775 6.21 -11.32 -38.05
N ASP A 776 5.89 -10.98 -36.79
CA ASP A 776 6.22 -11.76 -35.58
C ASP A 776 5.45 -13.09 -35.52
N HIS A 777 5.86 -14.08 -36.32
CA HIS A 777 5.53 -15.48 -36.10
C HIS A 777 6.82 -16.30 -36.13
N LEU A 778 7.56 -16.25 -35.02
CA LEU A 778 8.67 -17.18 -34.74
C LEU A 778 8.10 -18.60 -34.77
N ILE A 779 8.55 -19.41 -35.74
CA ILE A 779 8.22 -20.83 -35.81
C ILE A 779 8.71 -21.49 -34.50
N PRO A 780 7.82 -22.13 -33.69
CA PRO A 780 8.20 -22.69 -32.39
C PRO A 780 9.34 -23.70 -32.51
N SER A 781 10.28 -23.71 -31.56
CA SER A 781 11.40 -24.66 -31.58
C SER A 781 10.91 -26.12 -31.44
N SER A 782 11.65 -27.13 -31.93
CA SER A 782 11.23 -28.55 -31.81
C SER A 782 10.91 -28.94 -30.37
N ARG A 783 11.73 -28.45 -29.46
CA ARG A 783 11.58 -28.68 -28.03
C ARG A 783 10.32 -28.02 -27.45
N GLU A 784 9.93 -26.86 -27.95
CA GLU A 784 8.69 -26.19 -27.53
C GLU A 784 7.45 -26.95 -27.99
N ILE A 785 7.43 -27.44 -29.24
CA ILE A 785 6.31 -28.23 -29.76
C ILE A 785 6.15 -29.53 -28.97
N GLU A 786 7.24 -30.24 -28.69
CA GLU A 786 7.24 -31.43 -27.83
C GLU A 786 6.72 -31.12 -26.42
N ASN A 787 7.13 -30.00 -25.84
CA ASN A 787 6.62 -29.56 -24.53
C ASN A 787 5.12 -29.26 -24.57
N LEU A 788 4.64 -28.57 -25.61
CA LEU A 788 3.22 -28.26 -25.80
C LEU A 788 2.39 -29.54 -25.97
N GLN A 789 2.89 -30.50 -26.75
CA GLN A 789 2.28 -31.82 -26.89
C GLN A 789 2.20 -32.54 -25.54
N GLU A 790 3.22 -32.45 -24.71
CA GLU A 790 3.22 -33.08 -23.38
C GLU A 790 2.26 -32.37 -22.40
N LEU A 791 2.14 -31.04 -22.47
CA LEU A 791 1.21 -30.25 -21.66
C LEU A 791 -0.25 -30.55 -22.02
N ILE A 792 -0.61 -30.53 -23.30
CA ILE A 792 -1.99 -30.83 -23.74
C ILE A 792 -2.38 -32.27 -23.40
N ARG A 793 -1.42 -33.22 -23.47
CA ARG A 793 -1.61 -34.60 -23.02
C ARG A 793 -2.01 -34.66 -21.55
N LYS A 794 -1.29 -33.96 -20.66
CA LYS A 794 -1.58 -33.94 -19.21
C LYS A 794 -2.98 -33.40 -18.94
N VAL A 795 -3.37 -32.33 -19.62
CA VAL A 795 -4.70 -31.72 -19.50
C VAL A 795 -5.80 -32.68 -19.96
N LEU A 796 -5.71 -33.21 -21.18
CA LEU A 796 -6.70 -34.16 -21.73
C LEU A 796 -6.82 -35.43 -20.88
N HIS A 797 -5.68 -35.99 -20.46
CA HIS A 797 -5.65 -37.19 -19.63
C HIS A 797 -6.32 -36.96 -18.27
N ARG A 798 -6.13 -35.78 -17.67
CA ARG A 798 -6.77 -35.40 -16.41
C ARG A 798 -8.28 -35.29 -16.53
N ILE A 799 -8.79 -34.68 -17.61
CA ILE A 799 -10.23 -34.56 -17.90
C ILE A 799 -10.86 -35.95 -18.09
N ILE A 800 -10.19 -36.83 -18.83
CA ILE A 800 -10.67 -38.19 -19.08
C ILE A 800 -10.75 -38.99 -17.77
N ARG A 801 -9.72 -38.89 -16.91
CA ARG A 801 -9.68 -39.64 -15.64
C ARG A 801 -10.76 -39.18 -14.65
N SER A 802 -11.19 -37.93 -14.70
CA SER A 802 -12.25 -37.41 -13.83
C SER A 802 -13.67 -37.76 -14.30
N GLY A 803 -13.82 -38.54 -15.38
CA GLY A 803 -15.13 -38.93 -15.92
C GLY A 803 -15.78 -37.89 -16.81
N GLY A 804 -15.08 -36.80 -17.17
CA GLY A 804 -15.55 -35.72 -18.05
C GLY A 804 -15.24 -35.96 -19.54
N GLY A 805 -15.12 -37.22 -19.96
CA GLY A 805 -14.77 -37.58 -21.34
C GLY A 805 -15.93 -37.38 -22.31
N ASP A 806 -16.26 -36.12 -22.62
CA ASP A 806 -17.16 -35.78 -23.71
C ASP A 806 -16.57 -36.21 -25.07
N ALA A 807 -17.42 -36.42 -26.06
CA ALA A 807 -17.02 -36.91 -27.37
C ALA A 807 -15.98 -36.02 -28.06
N ALA A 808 -16.06 -34.71 -27.83
CA ALA A 808 -15.07 -33.76 -28.32
C ALA A 808 -13.68 -33.98 -27.69
N VAL A 809 -13.61 -34.23 -26.38
CA VAL A 809 -12.35 -34.47 -25.65
C VAL A 809 -11.68 -35.76 -26.13
N TRP A 810 -12.44 -36.83 -26.35
CA TRP A 810 -11.90 -38.07 -26.94
C TRP A 810 -11.39 -37.85 -28.36
N GLY A 811 -12.06 -37.01 -29.15
CA GLY A 811 -11.59 -36.59 -30.47
C GLY A 811 -10.25 -35.85 -30.40
N LEU A 812 -10.10 -34.90 -29.49
CA LEU A 812 -8.83 -34.20 -29.25
C LEU A 812 -7.73 -35.17 -28.82
N TYR A 813 -8.04 -36.11 -27.93
CA TYR A 813 -7.09 -37.12 -27.46
C TYR A 813 -6.63 -38.06 -28.58
N ALA A 814 -7.52 -38.44 -29.50
CA ALA A 814 -7.15 -39.22 -30.68
C ALA A 814 -6.21 -38.46 -31.62
N ARG A 815 -6.50 -37.18 -31.90
CA ARG A 815 -5.62 -36.32 -32.73
C ARG A 815 -4.23 -36.19 -32.13
N TRP A 816 -4.14 -36.04 -30.81
CA TRP A 816 -2.87 -36.01 -30.10
C TRP A 816 -2.05 -37.30 -30.29
N HIS A 817 -2.67 -38.48 -30.14
CA HIS A 817 -1.99 -39.77 -30.38
C HIS A 817 -1.54 -39.92 -31.83
N LYS A 818 -2.35 -39.42 -32.79
CA LYS A 818 -1.96 -39.39 -34.20
C LYS A 818 -0.71 -38.54 -34.43
N LEU A 819 -0.61 -37.36 -33.80
CA LEU A 819 0.60 -36.51 -33.88
C LEU A 819 1.85 -37.19 -33.32
N LYS A 820 1.70 -38.02 -32.29
CA LYS A 820 2.81 -38.79 -31.69
C LYS A 820 3.20 -40.02 -32.52
N GLY A 821 2.35 -40.46 -33.45
CA GLY A 821 2.54 -41.68 -34.25
C GLY A 821 2.04 -42.97 -33.58
N ASP A 822 1.29 -42.87 -32.48
CA ASP A 822 0.74 -44.04 -31.77
C ASP A 822 -0.68 -44.37 -32.31
N LEU A 823 -0.70 -45.07 -33.45
CA LEU A 823 -1.94 -45.34 -34.19
C LEU A 823 -2.92 -46.25 -33.44
N THR A 824 -2.42 -47.19 -32.62
CA THR A 824 -3.28 -48.13 -31.86
C THR A 824 -4.06 -47.38 -30.78
N MET A 825 -3.39 -46.53 -30.00
CA MET A 825 -4.04 -45.69 -28.98
C MET A 825 -4.95 -44.63 -29.60
N CYS A 826 -4.62 -44.14 -30.80
CA CYS A 826 -5.50 -43.28 -31.59
C CYS A 826 -6.82 -44.00 -31.93
N ALA A 827 -6.76 -45.24 -32.40
CA ALA A 827 -7.95 -46.05 -32.71
C ALA A 827 -8.79 -46.32 -31.44
N GLU A 828 -8.18 -46.64 -30.31
CA GLU A 828 -8.90 -46.80 -29.03
C GLU A 828 -9.61 -45.52 -28.57
N ALA A 829 -8.97 -44.36 -28.72
CA ALA A 829 -9.57 -43.07 -28.39
C ALA A 829 -10.76 -42.74 -29.30
N LEU A 830 -10.65 -43.00 -30.61
CA LEU A 830 -11.74 -42.84 -31.58
C LEU A 830 -12.89 -43.80 -31.30
N GLN A 831 -12.63 -45.05 -30.90
CA GLN A 831 -13.69 -45.97 -30.47
C GLN A 831 -14.45 -45.40 -29.26
N LYS A 832 -13.75 -44.83 -28.26
CA LYS A 832 -14.38 -44.22 -27.09
C LYS A 832 -15.18 -42.96 -27.48
N GLN A 833 -14.68 -42.17 -28.42
CA GLN A 833 -15.43 -41.05 -29.02
C GLN A 833 -16.74 -41.53 -29.67
N ILE A 834 -16.67 -42.56 -30.51
CA ILE A 834 -17.84 -43.14 -31.18
C ILE A 834 -18.84 -43.68 -30.15
N ARG A 835 -18.37 -44.40 -29.12
CA ARG A 835 -19.22 -44.88 -28.02
C ARG A 835 -19.89 -43.75 -27.24
N SER A 836 -19.21 -42.62 -27.04
CA SER A 836 -19.82 -41.46 -26.37
C SER A 836 -20.90 -40.78 -27.20
N TYR A 837 -20.84 -40.89 -28.53
CA TYR A 837 -21.93 -40.47 -29.40
C TYR A 837 -23.09 -41.48 -29.37
N GLN A 838 -22.83 -42.79 -29.30
CA GLN A 838 -23.86 -43.84 -29.35
C GLN A 838 -24.94 -43.69 -28.25
N GLY A 839 -26.11 -43.19 -28.66
CA GLY A 839 -27.32 -43.03 -27.87
C GLY A 839 -28.58 -43.06 -28.75
N SER A 840 -29.78 -43.02 -28.16
CA SER A 840 -31.07 -43.21 -28.86
C SER A 840 -31.39 -42.18 -29.96
N ASP A 841 -30.64 -41.09 -30.02
CA ASP A 841 -30.98 -39.90 -30.82
C ASP A 841 -29.99 -39.67 -31.99
N VAL A 842 -28.86 -40.39 -32.05
CA VAL A 842 -27.85 -40.23 -33.11
C VAL A 842 -28.42 -40.50 -34.48
N PHE A 843 -29.28 -41.52 -34.59
CA PHE A 843 -29.94 -41.89 -35.84
C PHE A 843 -31.31 -41.21 -36.01
N LYS A 844 -31.54 -40.09 -35.32
CA LYS A 844 -32.74 -39.26 -35.47
C LYS A 844 -32.38 -37.82 -35.82
N GLU A 845 -31.26 -37.32 -35.30
CA GLU A 845 -30.76 -35.96 -35.54
C GLU A 845 -29.64 -35.93 -36.59
N ILE A 846 -29.86 -35.21 -37.70
CA ILE A 846 -28.89 -35.10 -38.81
C ILE A 846 -27.53 -34.59 -38.33
N GLU A 847 -27.48 -33.52 -37.51
CA GLU A 847 -26.19 -32.94 -37.07
C GLU A 847 -25.36 -33.89 -36.20
N ARG A 848 -26.04 -34.69 -35.37
CA ARG A 848 -25.39 -35.66 -34.48
C ARG A 848 -24.90 -36.86 -35.27
N PHE A 849 -25.68 -37.29 -36.28
CA PHE A 849 -25.26 -38.29 -37.26
C PHE A 849 -24.01 -37.86 -38.03
N LYS A 850 -23.92 -36.61 -38.48
CA LYS A 850 -22.73 -36.08 -39.17
C LYS A 850 -21.45 -36.23 -38.34
N LYS A 851 -21.48 -35.78 -37.08
CA LYS A 851 -20.32 -35.90 -36.16
C LYS A 851 -19.93 -37.36 -35.90
N PHE A 852 -20.92 -38.25 -35.79
CA PHE A 852 -20.71 -39.68 -35.62
C PHE A 852 -20.11 -40.35 -36.87
N ALA A 853 -20.62 -40.00 -38.06
CA ALA A 853 -20.14 -40.48 -39.34
C ALA A 853 -18.69 -40.04 -39.58
N ASP A 854 -18.35 -38.78 -39.31
CA ASP A 854 -16.99 -38.25 -39.41
C ASP A 854 -16.02 -38.98 -38.47
N ALA A 855 -16.41 -39.23 -37.22
CA ALA A 855 -15.59 -39.98 -36.27
C ALA A 855 -15.38 -41.43 -36.74
N SER A 856 -16.42 -42.06 -37.32
CA SER A 856 -16.34 -43.42 -37.88
C SER A 856 -15.43 -43.48 -39.11
N LEU A 857 -15.51 -42.50 -40.02
CA LEU A 857 -14.61 -42.40 -41.16
C LEU A 857 -13.15 -42.22 -40.72
N LYS A 858 -12.90 -41.37 -39.71
CA LYS A 858 -11.56 -41.19 -39.13
C LYS A 858 -11.02 -42.49 -38.52
N LEU A 859 -11.84 -43.25 -37.80
CA LEU A 859 -11.45 -44.54 -37.24
C LEU A 859 -11.05 -45.54 -38.34
N CYS A 860 -11.87 -45.65 -39.39
CA CYS A 860 -11.58 -46.55 -40.52
C CYS A 860 -10.29 -46.18 -41.25
N LYS A 861 -10.03 -44.88 -41.46
CA LYS A 861 -8.75 -44.42 -42.03
C LYS A 861 -7.55 -44.83 -41.16
N VAL A 862 -7.64 -44.67 -39.85
CA VAL A 862 -6.57 -45.09 -38.92
C VAL A 862 -6.38 -46.61 -38.96
N TYR A 863 -7.45 -47.41 -39.06
CA TYR A 863 -7.32 -48.87 -39.24
C TYR A 863 -6.61 -49.27 -40.53
N THR A 864 -6.89 -48.57 -41.63
CA THR A 864 -6.17 -48.76 -42.88
C THR A 864 -4.69 -48.37 -42.74
N GLU A 865 -4.38 -47.26 -42.07
CA GLU A 865 -2.99 -46.84 -41.77
C GLU A 865 -2.25 -47.88 -40.89
N ILE A 866 -2.90 -48.46 -39.87
CA ILE A 866 -2.34 -49.53 -39.03
C ILE A 866 -2.06 -50.77 -39.86
N PHE A 867 -3.01 -51.17 -40.71
CA PHE A 867 -2.86 -52.34 -41.57
C PHE A 867 -1.65 -52.19 -42.51
N LEU A 868 -1.52 -51.03 -43.15
CA LEU A 868 -0.42 -50.74 -44.08
C LEU A 868 0.95 -50.69 -43.38
N SER A 869 1.01 -50.30 -42.12
CA SER A 869 2.26 -50.14 -41.36
C SER A 869 2.71 -51.39 -40.59
N THR A 870 1.77 -52.15 -40.02
CA THR A 870 2.08 -53.27 -39.10
C THR A 870 1.67 -54.65 -39.62
N GLY A 871 0.85 -54.72 -40.67
CA GLY A 871 0.29 -55.98 -41.18
C GLY A 871 -0.76 -56.63 -40.25
N GLN A 872 -1.16 -55.96 -39.16
CA GLN A 872 -2.22 -56.45 -38.27
C GLN A 872 -3.61 -56.30 -38.93
N ASN A 873 -4.47 -57.32 -38.79
CA ASN A 873 -5.75 -57.41 -39.50
C ASN A 873 -6.88 -56.61 -38.83
N GLU A 874 -6.68 -55.31 -38.63
CA GLU A 874 -7.69 -54.35 -38.14
C GLU A 874 -8.78 -54.06 -39.19
N LEU A 875 -8.55 -54.42 -40.47
CA LEU A 875 -9.51 -54.21 -41.57
C LEU A 875 -10.85 -54.94 -41.37
N LYS A 876 -10.84 -56.12 -40.72
CA LYS A 876 -12.08 -56.85 -40.39
C LYS A 876 -12.91 -56.09 -39.34
N SER A 877 -12.25 -55.47 -38.37
CA SER A 877 -12.91 -54.62 -37.36
C SER A 877 -13.52 -53.38 -38.01
N ALA A 878 -12.80 -52.75 -38.94
CA ALA A 878 -13.30 -51.61 -39.72
C ALA A 878 -14.54 -51.98 -40.56
N GLU A 879 -14.51 -53.11 -41.26
CA GLU A 879 -15.63 -53.60 -42.07
C GLU A 879 -16.86 -53.91 -41.23
N MET A 880 -16.69 -54.61 -40.09
CA MET A 880 -17.80 -54.91 -39.19
C MET A 880 -18.44 -53.65 -38.62
N HIS A 881 -17.64 -52.64 -38.24
CA HIS A 881 -18.13 -51.35 -37.76
C HIS A 881 -18.96 -50.63 -38.83
N LEU A 882 -18.41 -50.48 -40.04
CA LEU A 882 -19.09 -49.78 -41.16
C LEU A 882 -20.38 -50.48 -41.58
N ASN A 883 -20.39 -51.80 -41.72
CA ASN A 883 -21.60 -52.56 -42.04
C ASN A 883 -22.71 -52.35 -41.00
N ASN A 884 -22.35 -52.29 -39.71
CA ASN A 884 -23.32 -52.06 -38.64
C ASN A 884 -23.86 -50.62 -38.66
N VAL A 885 -22.99 -49.63 -38.88
CA VAL A 885 -23.39 -48.21 -38.99
C VAL A 885 -24.31 -47.98 -40.19
N ILE A 886 -23.96 -48.49 -41.38
CA ILE A 886 -24.74 -48.34 -42.62
C ILE A 886 -26.14 -48.97 -42.47
N LYS A 887 -26.23 -50.10 -41.77
CA LYS A 887 -27.51 -50.77 -41.47
C LYS A 887 -28.40 -49.94 -40.52
N GLN A 888 -27.80 -49.19 -39.61
CA GLN A 888 -28.53 -48.34 -38.65
C GLN A 888 -28.88 -46.96 -39.21
N ALA A 889 -28.13 -46.48 -40.22
CA ALA A 889 -28.26 -45.14 -40.78
C ALA A 889 -29.13 -45.05 -42.05
N VAL A 890 -30.00 -46.04 -42.31
CA VAL A 890 -30.81 -46.13 -43.54
C VAL A 890 -31.68 -44.88 -43.76
N ASP A 891 -32.17 -44.29 -42.68
CA ASP A 891 -32.98 -43.07 -42.69
C ASP A 891 -32.20 -41.80 -43.15
N PHE A 892 -30.87 -41.88 -43.27
CA PHE A 892 -29.98 -40.80 -43.75
C PHE A 892 -29.35 -41.12 -45.11
N SER A 893 -29.91 -42.05 -45.87
CA SER A 893 -29.37 -42.49 -47.17
C SER A 893 -29.16 -41.35 -48.19
N ASP A 894 -29.90 -40.26 -48.07
CA ASP A 894 -29.76 -39.08 -48.94
C ASP A 894 -28.59 -38.15 -48.57
N THR A 895 -27.93 -38.36 -47.43
CA THR A 895 -26.84 -37.50 -46.94
C THR A 895 -25.48 -37.84 -47.56
N ASP A 896 -24.63 -36.83 -47.73
CA ASP A 896 -23.28 -37.01 -48.27
C ASP A 896 -22.39 -37.82 -47.32
N GLU A 897 -22.64 -37.73 -46.02
CA GLU A 897 -21.94 -38.49 -44.99
C GLU A 897 -22.25 -39.99 -45.07
N TYR A 898 -23.49 -40.38 -45.37
CA TYR A 898 -23.86 -41.78 -45.62
C TYR A 898 -23.17 -42.34 -46.87
N ARG A 899 -23.14 -41.57 -47.97
CA ARG A 899 -22.40 -41.96 -49.19
C ARG A 899 -20.91 -42.12 -48.92
N SER A 900 -20.33 -41.25 -48.11
CA SER A 900 -18.92 -41.31 -47.72
C SER A 900 -18.60 -42.57 -46.90
N LEU A 901 -19.48 -42.98 -45.99
CA LEU A 901 -19.36 -44.24 -45.25
C LEU A 901 -19.44 -45.47 -46.17
N GLN A 902 -20.34 -45.45 -47.16
CA GLN A 902 -20.48 -46.51 -48.16
C GLN A 902 -19.21 -46.63 -49.03
N SER A 903 -18.69 -45.50 -49.52
CA SER A 903 -17.44 -45.45 -50.28
C SER A 903 -16.25 -45.99 -49.47
N CYS A 904 -16.17 -45.62 -48.18
CA CYS A 904 -15.12 -46.12 -47.28
C CYS A 904 -15.24 -47.64 -47.04
N LEU A 905 -16.46 -48.19 -46.97
CA LEU A 905 -16.67 -49.64 -46.86
C LEU A 905 -16.18 -50.38 -48.10
N ASP A 906 -16.46 -49.83 -49.29
CA ASP A 906 -16.01 -50.42 -50.55
C ASP A 906 -14.48 -50.37 -50.68
N GLU A 907 -13.84 -49.28 -50.27
CA GLU A 907 -12.37 -49.17 -50.18
C GLU A 907 -11.76 -50.22 -49.24
N VAL A 908 -12.31 -50.39 -48.04
CA VAL A 908 -11.84 -51.38 -47.06
C VAL A 908 -11.98 -52.81 -47.60
N LYS A 909 -13.09 -53.13 -48.28
CA LYS A 909 -13.30 -54.45 -48.92
C LYS A 909 -12.33 -54.71 -50.06
N ASN A 910 -12.08 -53.70 -50.89
CA ASN A 910 -11.10 -53.80 -51.98
C ASN A 910 -9.70 -54.06 -51.41
N LEU A 911 -9.28 -53.33 -50.38
CA LEU A 911 -7.98 -53.53 -49.73
C LEU A 911 -7.81 -54.92 -49.10
N GLN A 912 -8.88 -55.49 -48.53
CA GLN A 912 -8.86 -56.88 -48.06
C GLN A 912 -8.71 -57.89 -49.22
N GLN A 913 -9.39 -57.67 -50.34
CA GLN A 913 -9.33 -58.57 -51.51
C GLN A 913 -7.96 -58.54 -52.21
N VAL A 914 -7.29 -57.38 -52.25
CA VAL A 914 -5.94 -57.25 -52.84
C VAL A 914 -4.87 -57.92 -51.97
N THR A 915 -5.09 -58.11 -50.67
CA THR A 915 -4.10 -58.62 -49.72
C THR A 915 -4.35 -60.05 -49.25
N SER A 916 -5.50 -60.66 -49.57
CA SER A 916 -5.70 -62.10 -49.45
C SER A 916 -4.84 -62.84 -50.48
N PRO A 917 -3.84 -63.65 -50.08
CA PRO A 917 -3.11 -64.47 -51.04
C PRO A 917 -4.09 -65.46 -51.66
N SER A 918 -4.21 -65.43 -52.98
CA SER A 918 -4.84 -66.51 -53.73
C SER A 918 -4.00 -67.78 -53.57
N CYS A 919 -4.44 -68.66 -52.68
CA CYS A 919 -3.99 -70.04 -52.44
C CYS A 919 -2.49 -70.29 -52.17
#